data_AF-A0A9P6WG48-F1
#
_entry.id   AF-A0A9P6WG48-F1
#
_cell.length_a   1.000
_cell.length_b   1.000
_cell.length_c   1.000
_cell.angle_alpha   90.00
_cell.angle_beta   90.00
_cell.angle_gamma   90.00
#
_symmetry.space_group_name_H-M   'P 1'
#
loop_
_entity.id
_entity.type
_entity.pdbx_description
1 polymer ?
#
loop_
_entity_poly.entity_id
_entity_poly.type
_entity_poly.pdbx_seq_one_letter_code
_entity_poly.pdbx_strand_id
1 'polypeptide(L)'
;MLLRFIRIRSLHSSTTICRGKSAYKKGSTLTNNNIPKPKTLTANEIKNINKQFLERTNGLEPEFEIKELVDIQEEYKERYLERYIEPSRKWYQYEWTNESKPKLFSSLYINGRKELDPTLFPKQTTSFQVTDLMKNTLTIGDMVLLGNATSNLAMCVALPESTADPRYTFISIDGELIFEDKYAVSLRIPYALPEEVHRLVKRESKHTYEPIGKVKNSRDETFMTPLLANQLITNALPSRISSEAWDKLPIVVKKLKLLHRHLNEPRGAIQISFVQLCQMVDSINLDHIEPEEIKLIIKHVTDNPSDTVNNATFLAVYLGIKEQQIYNLWGKIYRNSALLSPMSVTVLPLKSQHFYYSEIINQMRQKNFKEVNKFISFFNNNEYSRIEKELPHYLNLLRDYAAGNFQNNPQIVAFISKIFRKIGKYKDSDISRDISQELLETIQPQEKSINPLHYNNDLALPISSHLAKDRKLVYDIVEPSISDNHSDIRKDYTDLPVYCIDSEDAHEIDDGISIRKLGSEKFEILVHIADPASFFPECHDETIENDIKDEILGIAYDKSFTSYLPDNVDPMLPKSFSKAADLGIDGRKSKTITFSCHIIFNKNEHRLEVLKETFNVSLSYASKFPKATYKDIDNVLSRIKDATPEMLEDVTTLYAISESLRKYRIHKHNAIIFGSGFNKGLPKLMPDKSDETKFEIKLEDQKETSSTILVSEFMILANSLCGEYFKKNGIPGVFRCYSNLELSIRANNQYHLINDKVKRGRFPGLRDLSRVASFLNSSFYSAIPMAHAMIGASQYLTVTSPLRRLPDLINHLQLHRHLSGKNPLFTQDKIKDMIWKMQSRADITKTIAHSVNTYWTLKHLRQILNAEKNKTFDVCVLSVPIDGTVKCVMKDYSFSRGTLKLNKDSIPPVIGDTIEGCKITNILPIEGILTFEV
;
A
#
# COMPACT_ATOMS: atom_id res chain seq x y z
N MET A 1 -11.21 -31.87 -3.91
CA MET A 1 -12.06 -32.87 -4.63
C MET A 1 -12.14 -34.13 -3.78
N LEU A 2 -13.30 -34.38 -3.17
CA LEU A 2 -13.56 -35.56 -2.34
C LEU A 2 -13.78 -36.78 -3.24
N LEU A 3 -12.80 -37.68 -3.30
CA LEU A 3 -13.00 -39.02 -3.88
C LEU A 3 -13.96 -39.81 -2.97
N ARG A 4 -15.19 -40.03 -3.46
CA ARG A 4 -16.17 -40.95 -2.87
C ARG A 4 -15.67 -42.38 -3.03
N PHE A 5 -15.03 -42.93 -2.00
CA PHE A 5 -14.91 -44.38 -1.87
C PHE A 5 -16.17 -44.92 -1.17
N ILE A 6 -17.00 -45.65 -1.91
CA ILE A 6 -18.08 -46.46 -1.33
C ILE A 6 -17.42 -47.63 -0.59
N ARG A 7 -17.38 -47.54 0.75
CA ARG A 7 -17.06 -48.66 1.64
C ARG A 7 -18.31 -49.52 1.82
N ILE A 8 -18.32 -50.73 1.29
CA ILE A 8 -19.17 -51.80 1.82
C ILE A 8 -18.35 -52.53 2.89
N ARG A 9 -18.66 -52.26 4.17
CA ARG A 9 -18.11 -52.97 5.33
C ARG A 9 -19.03 -54.13 5.68
N SER A 10 -18.53 -55.36 5.63
CA SER A 10 -19.08 -56.48 6.40
C SER A 10 -18.63 -56.37 7.86
N LEU A 11 -19.59 -56.25 8.77
CA LEU A 11 -19.38 -56.29 10.22
C LEU A 11 -19.18 -57.74 10.70
N HIS A 12 -18.09 -58.02 11.40
CA HIS A 12 -18.04 -59.00 12.49
C HIS A 12 -17.25 -58.43 13.68
N SER A 13 -17.96 -58.32 14.82
CA SER A 13 -17.55 -58.32 16.24
C SER A 13 -16.18 -57.71 16.62
N SER A 14 -16.05 -56.74 17.52
CA SER A 14 -16.60 -56.76 18.88
C SER A 14 -16.24 -55.46 19.65
N THR A 15 -17.16 -55.06 20.54
CA THR A 15 -16.97 -54.40 21.85
C THR A 15 -16.33 -52.99 21.98
N THR A 16 -17.20 -52.02 22.31
CA THR A 16 -17.18 -51.25 23.60
C THR A 16 -17.00 -49.72 23.54
N ILE A 17 -18.13 -49.05 23.82
CA ILE A 17 -18.39 -47.80 24.59
C ILE A 17 -17.89 -46.46 24.04
N CYS A 18 -18.85 -45.60 23.67
CA CYS A 18 -19.00 -44.27 24.30
C CYS A 18 -20.43 -43.73 24.20
N ARG A 19 -20.88 -43.15 25.33
CA ARG A 19 -22.19 -42.57 25.63
C ARG A 19 -22.45 -41.29 24.82
N GLY A 20 -23.72 -41.03 24.50
CA GLY A 20 -24.17 -39.71 24.04
C GLY A 20 -25.66 -39.68 23.71
N LYS A 21 -26.46 -39.20 24.67
CA LYS A 21 -27.93 -39.10 24.63
C LYS A 21 -28.42 -38.19 23.49
N SER A 22 -29.49 -38.59 22.81
CA SER A 22 -30.56 -37.68 22.37
C SER A 22 -31.83 -38.48 22.01
N ALA A 23 -32.94 -38.01 22.55
CA ALA A 23 -34.25 -38.65 22.56
C ALA A 23 -34.99 -38.48 21.23
N TYR A 24 -35.62 -39.55 20.72
CA TYR A 24 -36.85 -39.45 19.94
C TYR A 24 -37.73 -40.69 20.13
N LYS A 25 -39.03 -40.46 19.97
CA LYS A 25 -40.20 -41.15 20.52
C LYS A 25 -40.39 -42.61 20.12
N LYS A 26 -40.99 -43.35 21.07
CA LYS A 26 -41.58 -44.69 20.96
C LYS A 26 -42.57 -44.81 19.80
N GLY A 27 -42.44 -45.88 19.01
CA GLY A 27 -43.44 -46.35 18.05
C GLY A 27 -43.19 -47.81 17.65
N SER A 28 -44.06 -48.71 18.14
CA SER A 28 -44.40 -50.05 17.66
C SER A 28 -43.30 -51.01 17.17
N THR A 29 -43.06 -52.05 17.97
CA THR A 29 -42.45 -53.32 17.57
C THR A 29 -43.35 -54.08 16.57
N LEU A 30 -42.90 -54.20 15.32
CA LEU A 30 -43.36 -55.23 14.38
C LEU A 30 -42.22 -56.24 14.20
N THR A 31 -42.42 -57.43 14.74
CA THR A 31 -41.58 -58.60 14.49
C THR A 31 -41.76 -59.06 13.05
N ASN A 32 -40.77 -58.83 12.19
CA ASN A 32 -40.72 -59.42 10.85
C ASN A 32 -39.59 -60.46 10.80
N ASN A 33 -39.90 -61.67 11.26
CA ASN A 33 -39.14 -62.87 10.97
C ASN A 33 -39.42 -63.28 9.51
N ASN A 34 -38.61 -62.82 8.55
CA ASN A 34 -38.33 -63.46 7.26
C ASN A 34 -37.53 -62.51 6.33
N ILE A 35 -36.30 -62.19 6.70
CA ILE A 35 -35.33 -61.64 5.74
C ILE A 35 -34.35 -62.79 5.42
N PRO A 36 -34.26 -63.25 4.16
CA PRO A 36 -33.28 -64.25 3.77
C PRO A 36 -31.88 -63.73 4.09
N LYS A 37 -31.04 -64.52 4.76
CA LYS A 37 -29.62 -64.16 4.93
C LYS A 37 -29.04 -63.89 3.54
N PRO A 38 -28.34 -62.75 3.32
CA PRO A 38 -27.76 -62.45 2.02
C PRO A 38 -26.83 -63.60 1.62
N LYS A 39 -27.03 -64.11 0.41
CA LYS A 39 -26.25 -65.21 -0.17
C LYS A 39 -24.78 -64.79 -0.17
N THR A 40 -23.92 -65.54 0.51
CA THR A 40 -22.46 -65.30 0.47
C THR A 40 -21.98 -65.65 -0.93
N LEU A 41 -21.64 -64.62 -1.72
CA LEU A 41 -21.18 -64.81 -3.09
C LEU A 41 -19.86 -65.59 -3.10
N THR A 42 -19.78 -66.60 -3.95
CA THR A 42 -18.54 -67.33 -4.21
C THR A 42 -17.56 -66.46 -5.01
N ALA A 43 -16.26 -66.74 -4.92
CA ALA A 43 -15.24 -65.98 -5.65
C ALA A 43 -15.51 -65.93 -7.17
N ASN A 44 -16.06 -67.00 -7.74
CA ASN A 44 -16.46 -67.04 -9.15
C ASN A 44 -17.69 -66.17 -9.46
N GLU A 45 -18.69 -66.12 -8.57
CA GLU A 45 -19.84 -65.24 -8.73
C GLU A 45 -19.43 -63.76 -8.66
N ILE A 46 -18.51 -63.41 -7.76
CA ILE A 46 -17.92 -62.06 -7.68
C ILE A 46 -17.17 -61.72 -8.98
N LYS A 47 -16.37 -62.67 -9.49
CA LYS A 47 -15.62 -62.49 -10.75
C LYS A 47 -16.54 -62.28 -11.95
N ASN A 48 -17.66 -63.01 -12.04
CA ASN A 48 -18.66 -62.84 -13.08
C ASN A 48 -19.45 -61.54 -12.95
N ILE A 49 -19.82 -61.13 -11.73
CA ILE A 49 -20.49 -59.85 -11.48
C ILE A 49 -19.58 -58.70 -11.90
N ASN A 50 -18.30 -58.75 -11.54
CA ASN A 50 -17.32 -57.74 -11.93
C ASN A 50 -17.11 -57.71 -13.45
N LYS A 51 -17.07 -58.87 -14.11
CA LYS A 51 -16.98 -58.96 -15.58
C LYS A 51 -18.21 -58.34 -16.26
N GLN A 52 -19.42 -58.67 -15.80
CA GLN A 52 -20.67 -58.10 -16.34
C GLN A 52 -20.82 -56.60 -16.04
N PHE A 53 -20.28 -56.13 -14.92
CA PHE A 53 -20.26 -54.71 -14.56
C PHE A 53 -19.32 -53.94 -15.51
N LEU A 54 -18.10 -54.44 -15.74
CA LEU A 54 -17.14 -53.86 -16.69
C LEU A 54 -17.67 -53.84 -18.14
N GLU A 55 -18.33 -54.91 -18.59
CA GLU A 55 -18.94 -54.97 -19.93
C GLU A 55 -20.02 -53.89 -20.12
N ARG A 56 -20.69 -53.46 -19.05
CA ARG A 56 -21.73 -52.41 -19.09
C ARG A 56 -21.18 -50.99 -19.02
N THR A 57 -19.99 -50.79 -18.45
CA THR A 57 -19.36 -49.47 -18.32
C THR A 57 -18.37 -49.17 -19.46
N ASN A 58 -18.14 -50.14 -20.35
CA ASN A 58 -17.23 -50.02 -21.48
C ASN A 58 -17.74 -48.93 -22.46
N GLY A 59 -17.13 -47.75 -22.40
CA GLY A 59 -17.43 -46.59 -23.26
C GLY A 59 -17.89 -45.31 -22.53
N LEU A 60 -18.10 -45.33 -21.20
CA LEU A 60 -18.59 -44.16 -20.45
C LEU A 60 -17.57 -43.51 -19.49
N GLU A 61 -16.50 -44.21 -19.10
CA GLU A 61 -15.42 -43.71 -18.22
C GLU A 61 -14.05 -44.30 -18.65
N PRO A 62 -12.89 -43.73 -18.21
CA PRO A 62 -11.56 -44.25 -18.57
C PRO A 62 -11.39 -45.72 -18.19
N GLU A 63 -10.42 -46.43 -18.81
CA GLU A 63 -10.19 -47.87 -18.62
C GLU A 63 -10.24 -48.29 -17.14
N PHE A 64 -11.34 -48.94 -16.75
CA PHE A 64 -11.54 -49.42 -15.39
C PHE A 64 -10.68 -50.68 -15.17
N GLU A 65 -9.64 -50.57 -14.36
CA GLU A 65 -8.77 -51.68 -14.01
C GLU A 65 -9.28 -52.37 -12.72
N ILE A 66 -9.64 -53.65 -12.78
CA ILE A 66 -9.93 -54.43 -11.57
C ILE A 66 -8.59 -54.86 -10.96
N LYS A 67 -8.26 -54.28 -9.81
CA LYS A 67 -7.07 -54.62 -9.03
C LYS A 67 -7.45 -55.38 -7.78
N GLU A 68 -6.64 -56.37 -7.40
CA GLU A 68 -6.78 -56.99 -6.09
C GLU A 68 -6.35 -55.99 -5.00
N LEU A 69 -6.81 -56.20 -3.77
CA LEU A 69 -6.47 -55.31 -2.64
C LEU A 69 -4.94 -55.20 -2.45
N VAL A 70 -4.20 -56.27 -2.75
CA VAL A 70 -2.73 -56.30 -2.67
C VAL A 70 -2.12 -55.36 -3.69
N ASP A 71 -2.56 -55.43 -4.95
CA ASP A 71 -2.07 -54.57 -6.04
C ASP A 71 -2.36 -53.09 -5.75
N ILE A 72 -3.56 -52.78 -5.23
CA ILE A 72 -3.93 -51.42 -4.81
C ILE A 72 -3.00 -50.92 -3.69
N GLN A 73 -2.65 -51.79 -2.74
CA GLN A 73 -1.77 -51.42 -1.63
C GLN A 73 -0.32 -51.22 -2.08
N GLU A 74 0.17 -52.05 -3.00
CA GLU A 74 1.51 -51.90 -3.56
C GLU A 74 1.63 -50.64 -4.40
N GLU A 75 0.67 -50.40 -5.30
CA GLU A 75 0.63 -49.18 -6.11
C GLU A 75 0.48 -47.93 -5.22
N TYR A 76 -0.33 -47.98 -4.18
CA TYR A 76 -0.43 -46.88 -3.22
C TYR A 76 0.92 -46.61 -2.52
N LYS A 77 1.63 -47.65 -2.10
CA LYS A 77 2.94 -47.51 -1.44
C LYS A 77 3.98 -46.92 -2.39
N GLU A 78 4.02 -47.40 -3.62
CA GLU A 78 4.94 -46.92 -4.66
C GLU A 78 4.65 -45.45 -4.99
N ARG A 79 3.39 -45.13 -5.30
CA ARG A 79 2.93 -43.75 -5.54
C ARG A 79 3.24 -42.83 -4.36
N TYR A 80 3.01 -43.29 -3.13
CA TYR A 80 3.30 -42.51 -1.93
C TYR A 80 4.82 -42.29 -1.74
N LEU A 81 5.63 -43.31 -2.02
CA LEU A 81 7.07 -43.25 -1.95
C LEU A 81 7.64 -42.24 -2.96
N GLU A 82 7.20 -42.33 -4.22
CA GLU A 82 7.65 -41.44 -5.28
C GLU A 82 7.19 -40.00 -5.09
N ARG A 83 5.93 -39.78 -4.69
CA ARG A 83 5.35 -38.43 -4.55
C ARG A 83 5.75 -37.71 -3.27
N TYR A 84 5.93 -38.40 -2.15
CA TYR A 84 6.09 -37.75 -0.84
C TYR A 84 7.41 -38.07 -0.15
N ILE A 85 7.80 -39.35 -0.12
CA ILE A 85 8.99 -39.79 0.63
C ILE A 85 10.27 -39.39 -0.08
N GLU A 86 10.41 -39.71 -1.37
CA GLU A 86 11.63 -39.45 -2.14
C GLU A 86 11.96 -37.96 -2.28
N PRO A 87 11.00 -37.06 -2.60
CA PRO A 87 11.26 -35.63 -2.61
C PRO A 87 11.71 -35.10 -1.24
N SER A 88 11.09 -35.58 -0.16
CA SER A 88 11.45 -35.22 1.22
C SER A 88 12.84 -35.74 1.60
N ARG A 89 13.19 -36.96 1.17
CA ARG A 89 14.51 -37.57 1.39
C ARG A 89 15.60 -36.76 0.74
N LYS A 90 15.43 -36.47 -0.54
CA LYS A 90 16.37 -35.65 -1.32
C LYS A 90 16.51 -34.28 -0.66
N TRP A 91 15.38 -33.61 -0.36
CA TRP A 91 15.42 -32.32 0.32
C TRP A 91 16.19 -32.35 1.63
N TYR A 92 15.88 -33.30 2.51
CA TYR A 92 16.58 -33.44 3.78
C TYR A 92 18.10 -33.68 3.63
N GLN A 93 18.51 -34.47 2.63
CA GLN A 93 19.92 -34.73 2.35
C GLN A 93 20.67 -33.51 1.80
N TYR A 94 20.00 -32.67 1.00
CA TYR A 94 20.60 -31.48 0.38
C TYR A 94 20.72 -30.29 1.33
N GLU A 95 19.74 -30.09 2.22
CA GLU A 95 19.67 -28.88 3.06
C GLU A 95 20.46 -29.00 4.38
N TRP A 96 20.55 -30.19 5.00
CA TRP A 96 21.32 -30.35 6.24
C TRP A 96 22.75 -30.85 5.99
N THR A 97 23.76 -30.14 6.51
CA THR A 97 25.17 -30.56 6.55
C THR A 97 25.44 -31.46 7.77
N ASN A 98 26.39 -32.40 7.66
CA ASN A 98 26.47 -33.63 8.45
C ASN A 98 26.73 -33.51 9.97
N GLU A 99 27.02 -32.33 10.53
CA GLU A 99 27.42 -32.22 11.96
C GLU A 99 26.28 -31.82 12.92
N SER A 100 25.17 -31.28 12.40
CA SER A 100 23.97 -30.87 13.18
C SER A 100 22.68 -31.55 12.69
N LYS A 101 22.79 -32.69 11.99
CA LYS A 101 21.64 -33.42 11.41
C LYS A 101 20.69 -33.94 12.48
N PRO A 102 19.46 -33.43 12.57
CA PRO A 102 18.49 -33.98 13.51
C PRO A 102 17.96 -35.32 13.00
N LYS A 103 17.63 -36.27 13.89
CA LYS A 103 17.16 -37.62 13.47
C LYS A 103 15.70 -37.58 12.95
N LEU A 104 15.46 -36.79 11.91
CA LEU A 104 14.15 -36.44 11.34
C LEU A 104 13.66 -37.42 10.28
N PHE A 105 14.57 -38.09 9.58
CA PHE A 105 14.19 -38.97 8.47
C PHE A 105 13.83 -40.38 8.96
N SER A 106 12.65 -40.52 9.58
CA SER A 106 12.01 -41.82 9.79
C SER A 106 10.66 -41.87 9.07
N SER A 107 10.27 -43.05 8.59
CA SER A 107 8.95 -43.28 7.98
C SER A 107 7.78 -42.89 8.92
N LEU A 108 8.04 -42.78 10.23
CA LEU A 108 7.06 -42.33 11.22
C LEU A 108 6.76 -40.83 11.14
N TYR A 109 7.76 -39.96 10.91
CA TYR A 109 7.52 -38.52 10.74
C TYR A 109 6.76 -38.24 9.44
N ILE A 110 7.19 -38.90 8.36
CA ILE A 110 6.59 -38.74 7.03
C ILE A 110 5.13 -39.23 7.02
N ASN A 111 4.80 -40.28 7.78
CA ASN A 111 3.43 -40.77 7.93
C ASN A 111 2.62 -40.06 9.03
N GLY A 112 3.13 -38.96 9.60
CA GLY A 112 2.42 -38.16 10.62
C GLY A 112 2.24 -38.88 11.97
N ARG A 113 3.04 -39.91 12.26
CA ARG A 113 2.96 -40.69 13.51
C ARG A 113 3.84 -40.15 14.64
N LYS A 114 4.74 -39.20 14.35
CA LYS A 114 5.58 -38.50 15.34
C LYS A 114 5.60 -37.01 15.03
N GLU A 115 5.51 -36.18 16.07
CA GLU A 115 5.68 -34.72 15.98
C GLU A 115 7.17 -34.35 15.94
N LEU A 116 7.52 -33.41 15.07
CA LEU A 116 8.87 -32.87 14.90
C LEU A 116 9.40 -32.29 16.22
N ASP A 117 10.69 -32.50 16.51
CA ASP A 117 11.32 -32.01 17.75
C ASP A 117 11.20 -30.47 17.83
N PRO A 118 10.53 -29.91 18.86
CA PRO A 118 10.34 -28.47 19.00
C PRO A 118 11.65 -27.68 19.10
N THR A 119 12.75 -28.32 19.50
CA THR A 119 14.07 -27.68 19.65
C THR A 119 14.76 -27.36 18.32
N LEU A 120 14.22 -27.84 17.20
CA LEU A 120 14.72 -27.57 15.85
C LEU A 120 14.47 -26.16 15.35
N PHE A 121 13.55 -25.45 15.99
CA PHE A 121 13.25 -24.08 15.65
C PHE A 121 13.80 -23.15 16.73
N PRO A 122 14.35 -21.98 16.36
CA PRO A 122 14.68 -20.95 17.35
C PRO A 122 13.45 -20.68 18.21
N LYS A 123 13.67 -20.32 19.49
CA LYS A 123 12.61 -20.07 20.48
C LYS A 123 11.45 -19.34 19.83
N GLN A 124 10.32 -20.02 19.75
CA GLN A 124 9.12 -19.53 19.07
C GLN A 124 8.72 -18.19 19.71
N THR A 125 8.83 -17.09 18.98
CA THR A 125 8.47 -15.78 19.50
C THR A 125 6.95 -15.62 19.43
N THR A 126 6.34 -15.23 20.56
CA THR A 126 4.92 -14.88 20.64
C THR A 126 4.66 -13.45 20.16
N SER A 127 5.73 -12.68 19.94
CA SER A 127 5.70 -11.28 19.54
C SER A 127 6.84 -10.97 18.56
N PHE A 128 6.75 -9.82 17.90
CA PHE A 128 7.79 -9.29 17.03
C PHE A 128 8.06 -7.82 17.36
N GLN A 129 9.25 -7.33 17.00
CA GLN A 129 9.57 -5.90 17.09
C GLN A 129 9.08 -5.20 15.83
N VAL A 130 8.32 -4.13 16.00
CA VAL A 130 7.80 -3.33 14.89
C VAL A 130 8.95 -2.71 14.07
N THR A 131 10.09 -2.43 14.70
CA THR A 131 11.30 -1.95 14.00
C THR A 131 11.86 -2.97 13.01
N ASP A 132 11.59 -4.27 13.17
CA ASP A 132 12.04 -5.31 12.23
C ASP A 132 11.33 -5.19 10.88
N LEU A 133 10.11 -4.64 10.85
CA LEU A 133 9.40 -4.33 9.61
C LEU A 133 10.16 -3.29 8.77
N MET A 134 10.81 -2.33 9.43
CA MET A 134 11.57 -1.26 8.76
C MET A 134 12.94 -1.76 8.28
N LYS A 135 13.60 -2.59 9.10
CA LYS A 135 14.94 -3.11 8.81
C LYS A 135 14.92 -4.14 7.68
N ASN A 136 13.91 -5.00 7.65
CA ASN A 136 13.87 -6.15 6.75
C ASN A 136 12.73 -6.02 5.72
N THR A 137 13.01 -6.28 4.45
CA THR A 137 11.97 -6.44 3.41
C THR A 137 11.37 -7.85 3.42
N LEU A 138 10.29 -8.06 2.68
CA LEU A 138 9.67 -9.38 2.54
C LEU A 138 10.69 -10.43 2.11
N THR A 139 10.85 -11.47 2.93
CA THR A 139 11.81 -12.55 2.72
C THR A 139 11.21 -13.93 3.04
N ILE A 140 11.97 -14.99 2.79
CA ILE A 140 11.61 -16.37 3.11
C ILE A 140 11.49 -16.52 4.63
N GLY A 141 10.40 -17.13 5.10
CA GLY A 141 10.09 -17.30 6.52
C GLY A 141 9.04 -16.31 7.04
N ASP A 142 8.92 -15.14 6.42
CA ASP A 142 7.92 -14.14 6.82
C ASP A 142 6.51 -14.73 6.75
N MET A 143 5.73 -14.49 7.80
CA MET A 143 4.34 -14.89 7.85
C MET A 143 3.47 -13.76 7.35
N VAL A 144 2.51 -14.07 6.49
CA VAL A 144 1.69 -13.07 5.81
C VAL A 144 0.22 -13.45 5.80
N LEU A 145 -0.66 -12.46 5.87
CA LEU A 145 -2.05 -12.61 5.47
C LEU A 145 -2.18 -12.14 4.02
N LEU A 146 -2.66 -13.00 3.13
CA LEU A 146 -2.87 -12.66 1.72
C LEU A 146 -4.30 -12.15 1.52
N GLY A 147 -4.49 -11.18 0.62
CA GLY A 147 -5.82 -10.59 0.35
C GLY A 147 -6.88 -11.61 -0.10
N ASN A 148 -6.44 -12.68 -0.78
CA ASN A 148 -7.31 -13.75 -1.29
C ASN A 148 -7.56 -14.86 -0.26
N ALA A 149 -6.76 -14.94 0.82
CA ALA A 149 -6.86 -15.93 1.88
C ALA A 149 -7.05 -15.22 3.22
N THR A 150 -8.30 -14.87 3.52
CA THR A 150 -8.61 -13.82 4.51
C THR A 150 -8.60 -14.28 5.96
N SER A 151 -8.47 -15.58 6.24
CA SER A 151 -8.67 -16.13 7.59
C SER A 151 -7.42 -16.66 8.28
N ASN A 152 -6.42 -17.12 7.52
CA ASN A 152 -5.26 -17.83 8.05
C ASN A 152 -3.97 -17.27 7.47
N LEU A 153 -2.90 -17.29 8.28
CA LEU A 153 -1.57 -16.90 7.81
C LEU A 153 -1.03 -17.91 6.80
N ALA A 154 -0.29 -17.39 5.83
CA ALA A 154 0.60 -18.14 4.95
C ALA A 154 2.06 -17.79 5.30
N MET A 155 3.01 -18.60 4.84
CA MET A 155 4.44 -18.30 4.98
C MET A 155 5.06 -18.05 3.61
N CYS A 156 5.94 -17.06 3.50
CA CYS A 156 6.77 -16.85 2.31
C CYS A 156 7.84 -17.96 2.23
N VAL A 157 7.85 -18.71 1.13
CA VAL A 157 8.71 -19.89 0.95
C VAL A 157 9.65 -19.80 -0.25
N ALA A 158 9.42 -18.84 -1.16
CA ALA A 158 10.38 -18.51 -2.21
C ALA A 158 10.24 -17.06 -2.69
N LEU A 159 11.38 -16.48 -3.05
CA LEU A 159 11.49 -15.15 -3.65
C LEU A 159 11.17 -15.15 -5.16
N PRO A 160 10.93 -13.99 -5.77
CA PRO A 160 10.76 -13.87 -7.21
C PRO A 160 11.98 -14.41 -7.99
N GLU A 161 11.72 -15.23 -9.00
CA GLU A 161 12.76 -15.92 -9.78
C GLU A 161 13.27 -15.11 -10.98
N SER A 162 12.40 -14.33 -11.62
CA SER A 162 12.76 -13.56 -12.81
C SER A 162 11.76 -12.43 -13.11
N THR A 163 12.14 -11.50 -13.97
CA THR A 163 11.27 -10.42 -14.49
C THR A 163 10.07 -10.94 -15.29
N ALA A 164 10.14 -12.18 -15.80
CA ALA A 164 9.03 -12.81 -16.50
C ALA A 164 7.95 -13.32 -15.53
N ASP A 165 8.34 -13.74 -14.33
CA ASP A 165 7.42 -14.08 -13.23
C ASP A 165 7.94 -13.50 -11.92
N PRO A 166 7.50 -12.28 -11.58
CA PRO A 166 7.99 -11.56 -10.41
C PRO A 166 7.21 -11.89 -9.13
N ARG A 167 6.42 -12.97 -9.13
CA ARG A 167 5.61 -13.36 -7.96
C ARG A 167 6.46 -14.04 -6.90
N TYR A 168 6.12 -13.77 -5.64
CA TYR A 168 6.56 -14.55 -4.50
C TYR A 168 5.80 -15.87 -4.45
N THR A 169 6.38 -16.86 -3.77
CA THR A 169 5.68 -18.11 -3.47
C THR A 169 5.40 -18.18 -1.99
N PHE A 170 4.14 -18.40 -1.65
CA PHE A 170 3.67 -18.59 -0.29
C PHE A 170 3.14 -20.02 -0.12
N ILE A 171 3.04 -20.48 1.11
CA ILE A 171 2.37 -21.73 1.48
C ILE A 171 1.30 -21.46 2.52
N SER A 172 0.09 -21.97 2.32
CA SER A 172 -0.98 -21.90 3.32
C SER A 172 -0.73 -22.89 4.46
N ILE A 173 -1.48 -22.76 5.56
CA ILE A 173 -1.46 -23.75 6.67
C ILE A 173 -1.85 -25.17 6.21
N ASP A 174 -2.56 -25.30 5.10
CA ASP A 174 -2.97 -26.59 4.53
C ASP A 174 -1.88 -27.21 3.62
N GLY A 175 -0.77 -26.49 3.40
CA GLY A 175 0.31 -26.91 2.51
C GLY A 175 0.13 -26.51 1.04
N GLU A 176 -0.92 -25.73 0.72
CA GLU A 176 -1.19 -25.27 -0.63
C GLU A 176 -0.24 -24.13 -1.01
N LEU A 177 0.45 -24.26 -2.15
CA LEU A 177 1.26 -23.17 -2.69
C LEU A 177 0.38 -22.05 -3.23
N ILE A 178 0.81 -20.80 -3.07
CA ILE A 178 0.11 -19.61 -3.57
C ILE A 178 1.15 -18.71 -4.24
N PHE A 179 0.90 -18.30 -5.48
CA PHE A 179 1.82 -17.47 -6.26
C PHE A 179 1.22 -16.08 -6.43
N GLU A 180 1.77 -15.09 -5.74
CA GLU A 180 1.20 -13.75 -5.70
C GLU A 180 2.27 -12.67 -5.74
N ASP A 181 1.88 -11.48 -6.18
CA ASP A 181 2.73 -10.30 -6.05
C ASP A 181 2.82 -9.84 -4.58
N LYS A 182 3.81 -9.02 -4.24
CA LYS A 182 3.95 -8.48 -2.88
C LYS A 182 2.80 -7.56 -2.45
N TYR A 183 2.00 -7.06 -3.39
CA TYR A 183 0.87 -6.19 -3.09
C TYR A 183 -0.34 -6.99 -2.62
N ALA A 184 -0.38 -8.31 -2.84
CA ALA A 184 -1.36 -9.21 -2.25
C ALA A 184 -1.21 -9.37 -0.73
N VAL A 185 -0.02 -9.07 -0.16
CA VAL A 185 0.24 -9.15 1.28
C VAL A 185 -0.54 -8.05 2.00
N SER A 186 -1.57 -8.41 2.78
CA SER A 186 -2.36 -7.48 3.58
C SER A 186 -1.71 -7.17 4.93
N LEU A 187 -1.04 -8.16 5.51
CA LEU A 187 -0.37 -8.09 6.80
C LEU A 187 0.89 -8.96 6.75
N ARG A 188 1.97 -8.50 7.40
CA ARG A 188 3.25 -9.20 7.48
C ARG A 188 3.74 -9.23 8.93
N ILE A 189 4.19 -10.41 9.36
CA ILE A 189 4.88 -10.66 10.64
C ILE A 189 6.28 -11.17 10.28
N PRO A 190 7.34 -10.39 10.56
CA PRO A 190 8.71 -10.80 10.28
C PRO A 190 9.07 -12.08 11.01
N TYR A 191 9.69 -13.02 10.29
CA TYR A 191 10.21 -14.24 10.91
C TYR A 191 11.37 -14.81 10.08
N ALA A 192 12.48 -15.10 10.75
CA ALA A 192 13.62 -15.75 10.14
C ALA A 192 13.54 -17.26 10.37
N LEU A 193 13.55 -18.04 9.29
CA LEU A 193 13.75 -19.48 9.36
C LEU A 193 15.21 -19.80 9.76
N PRO A 194 15.47 -21.00 10.32
CA PRO A 194 16.84 -21.49 10.53
C PRO A 194 17.67 -21.44 9.23
N GLU A 195 18.98 -21.20 9.34
CA GLU A 195 19.89 -21.12 8.17
C GLU A 195 19.93 -22.41 7.35
N GLU A 196 19.55 -23.54 7.94
CA GLU A 196 19.48 -24.84 7.28
C GLU A 196 18.19 -25.03 6.46
N VAL A 197 17.24 -24.09 6.49
CA VAL A 197 15.89 -24.23 5.92
C VAL A 197 15.61 -23.12 4.90
N HIS A 198 16.16 -23.24 3.69
CA HIS A 198 16.01 -22.21 2.66
C HIS A 198 15.34 -22.69 1.36
N ARG A 199 15.62 -23.91 0.87
CA ARG A 199 15.05 -24.37 -0.42
C ARG A 199 13.75 -25.16 -0.24
N LEU A 200 12.68 -24.46 0.09
CA LEU A 200 11.39 -25.07 0.43
C LEU A 200 10.56 -25.49 -0.78
N VAL A 201 10.67 -24.78 -1.90
CA VAL A 201 9.89 -25.06 -3.12
C VAL A 201 10.75 -25.80 -4.13
N LYS A 202 10.20 -26.86 -4.72
CA LYS A 202 10.86 -27.64 -5.77
C LYS A 202 9.91 -27.91 -6.92
N ARG A 203 10.48 -28.02 -8.13
CA ARG A 203 9.77 -28.59 -9.27
C ARG A 203 9.48 -30.06 -9.00
N GLU A 204 8.25 -30.49 -9.26
CA GLU A 204 7.85 -31.89 -9.13
C GLU A 204 8.60 -32.74 -10.18
N SER A 205 9.07 -33.91 -9.75
CA SER A 205 9.77 -34.83 -10.65
C SER A 205 8.76 -35.51 -11.57
N LYS A 206 9.13 -35.77 -12.82
CA LYS A 206 8.27 -36.54 -13.73
C LYS A 206 8.10 -37.97 -13.22
N HIS A 207 6.85 -38.41 -13.10
CA HIS A 207 6.46 -39.78 -12.77
C HIS A 207 5.20 -40.16 -13.57
N THR A 208 4.79 -41.43 -13.52
CA THR A 208 3.65 -41.97 -14.29
C THR A 208 2.28 -41.52 -13.77
N TYR A 209 2.22 -40.91 -12.59
CA TYR A 209 0.97 -40.50 -11.95
C TYR A 209 0.61 -39.02 -12.21
N GLU A 210 -0.63 -38.63 -11.89
CA GLU A 210 -1.05 -37.22 -11.92
C GLU A 210 -0.17 -36.34 -11.01
N PRO A 211 0.24 -35.15 -11.43
CA PRO A 211 0.99 -34.24 -10.58
C PRO A 211 0.19 -33.84 -9.32
N ILE A 212 0.85 -33.73 -8.17
CA ILE A 212 0.26 -33.21 -6.93
C ILE A 212 0.68 -31.77 -6.62
N GLY A 213 1.70 -31.27 -7.31
CA GLY A 213 2.14 -29.89 -7.18
C GLY A 213 1.19 -28.90 -7.87
N LYS A 214 1.44 -27.62 -7.65
CA LYS A 214 0.66 -26.53 -8.22
C LYS A 214 1.33 -25.96 -9.46
N VAL A 215 0.52 -25.76 -10.50
CA VAL A 215 0.94 -25.08 -11.73
C VAL A 215 1.23 -23.61 -11.42
N LYS A 216 2.40 -23.13 -11.83
CA LYS A 216 2.79 -21.71 -11.69
C LYS A 216 2.62 -20.92 -12.97
N ASN A 217 3.24 -21.39 -14.06
CA ASN A 217 3.28 -20.71 -15.37
C ASN A 217 2.96 -21.64 -16.55
N SER A 218 3.50 -22.85 -16.54
CA SER A 218 3.29 -23.85 -17.59
C SER A 218 2.46 -25.00 -17.07
N ARG A 219 1.49 -25.46 -17.86
CA ARG A 219 0.65 -26.65 -17.53
C ARG A 219 1.49 -27.92 -17.34
N ASP A 220 2.67 -27.96 -17.95
CA ASP A 220 3.59 -29.11 -17.89
C ASP A 220 4.53 -29.06 -16.69
N GLU A 221 4.46 -28.00 -15.87
CA GLU A 221 5.33 -27.80 -14.73
C GLU A 221 4.54 -27.50 -13.47
N THR A 222 4.61 -28.42 -12.52
CA THR A 222 4.08 -28.27 -11.18
C THR A 222 5.20 -28.09 -10.17
N PHE A 223 4.89 -27.30 -9.14
CA PHE A 223 5.79 -27.02 -8.02
C PHE A 223 5.17 -27.57 -6.75
N MET A 224 5.99 -28.12 -5.88
CA MET A 224 5.55 -28.67 -4.62
C MET A 224 6.54 -28.32 -3.50
N THR A 225 6.03 -28.33 -2.27
CA THR A 225 6.85 -28.35 -1.07
C THR A 225 7.00 -29.81 -0.64
N PRO A 226 8.21 -30.34 -0.44
CA PRO A 226 8.40 -31.69 0.09
C PRO A 226 7.62 -31.88 1.39
N LEU A 227 7.01 -33.05 1.60
CA LEU A 227 6.12 -33.29 2.75
C LEU A 227 6.78 -32.97 4.10
N LEU A 228 8.05 -33.35 4.28
CA LEU A 228 8.79 -33.05 5.52
C LEU A 228 8.99 -31.54 5.71
N ALA A 229 9.34 -30.82 4.64
CA ALA A 229 9.48 -29.36 4.66
C ALA A 229 8.15 -28.67 4.95
N ASN A 230 7.07 -29.18 4.35
CA ASN A 230 5.72 -28.70 4.58
C ASN A 230 5.33 -28.87 6.05
N GLN A 231 5.48 -30.07 6.61
CA GLN A 231 5.22 -30.33 8.04
C GLN A 231 6.04 -29.43 8.98
N LEU A 232 7.28 -29.10 8.61
CA LEU A 232 8.13 -28.18 9.38
C LEU A 232 7.59 -26.74 9.40
N ILE A 233 7.04 -26.25 8.29
CA ILE A 233 6.67 -24.83 8.15
C ILE A 233 5.18 -24.55 8.37
N THR A 234 4.28 -25.50 8.08
CA THR A 234 2.82 -25.30 8.19
C THR A 234 2.25 -25.71 9.54
N ASN A 235 2.64 -26.88 10.08
CA ASN A 235 2.20 -27.34 11.42
C ASN A 235 2.86 -26.58 12.59
N ALA A 236 3.81 -25.68 12.31
CA ALA A 236 4.54 -24.92 13.31
C ALA A 236 3.85 -23.59 13.66
N LEU A 237 4.46 -22.47 13.28
CA LEU A 237 4.15 -21.14 13.79
C LEU A 237 2.91 -20.47 13.17
N PRO A 238 2.69 -20.50 11.83
CA PRO A 238 1.53 -19.83 11.21
C PRO A 238 0.19 -20.42 11.64
N SER A 239 0.09 -21.76 11.71
CA SER A 239 -1.11 -22.47 12.17
C SER A 239 -1.41 -22.14 13.63
N ARG A 240 -0.40 -22.20 14.51
CA ARG A 240 -0.55 -21.86 15.93
C ARG A 240 -0.98 -20.41 16.16
N ILE A 241 -0.33 -19.44 15.50
CA ILE A 241 -0.71 -18.03 15.60
C ILE A 241 -2.13 -17.81 15.09
N SER A 242 -2.50 -18.45 13.97
CA SER A 242 -3.86 -18.36 13.43
C SER A 242 -4.88 -18.92 14.44
N SER A 243 -4.61 -20.09 15.04
CA SER A 243 -5.48 -20.69 16.07
C SER A 243 -5.62 -19.78 17.30
N GLU A 244 -4.51 -19.28 17.84
CA GLU A 244 -4.54 -18.38 19.00
C GLU A 244 -5.27 -17.07 18.68
N ALA A 245 -5.12 -16.55 17.47
CA ALA A 245 -5.86 -15.37 17.02
C ALA A 245 -7.37 -15.63 16.95
N TRP A 246 -7.78 -16.80 16.44
CA TRP A 246 -9.19 -17.22 16.42
C TRP A 246 -9.77 -17.37 17.83
N ASP A 247 -9.01 -17.94 18.77
CA ASP A 247 -9.43 -18.07 20.17
C ASP A 247 -9.59 -16.69 20.84
N LYS A 248 -8.70 -15.74 20.52
CA LYS A 248 -8.76 -14.36 21.02
C LYS A 248 -9.84 -13.51 20.35
N LEU A 249 -10.22 -13.81 19.11
CA LEU A 249 -11.06 -12.95 18.27
C LEU A 249 -12.37 -12.48 18.94
N PRO A 250 -13.18 -13.34 19.58
CA PRO A 250 -14.43 -12.90 20.22
C PRO A 250 -14.21 -11.85 21.33
N ILE A 251 -13.11 -11.98 22.08
CA ILE A 251 -12.73 -11.04 23.14
C ILE A 251 -12.21 -9.75 22.50
N VAL A 252 -11.34 -9.85 21.50
CA VAL A 252 -10.78 -8.70 20.77
C VAL A 252 -11.90 -7.86 20.14
N VAL A 253 -12.91 -8.49 19.53
CA VAL A 253 -14.08 -7.78 18.98
C VAL A 253 -14.80 -6.95 20.05
N LYS A 254 -14.98 -7.48 21.27
CA LYS A 254 -15.58 -6.71 22.37
C LYS A 254 -14.68 -5.55 22.80
N LYS A 255 -13.38 -5.78 22.94
CA LYS A 255 -12.40 -4.75 23.30
C LYS A 255 -12.34 -3.63 22.26
N LEU A 256 -12.37 -3.96 20.96
CA LEU A 256 -12.41 -2.99 19.87
C LEU A 256 -13.68 -2.12 19.93
N LYS A 257 -14.86 -2.72 20.18
CA LYS A 257 -16.10 -1.94 20.35
C LYS A 257 -16.01 -0.98 21.54
N LEU A 258 -15.41 -1.42 22.63
CA LEU A 258 -15.20 -0.60 23.81
C LEU A 258 -14.24 0.56 23.50
N LEU A 259 -13.06 0.26 22.95
CA LEU A 259 -12.08 1.25 22.52
C LEU A 259 -12.66 2.27 21.54
N HIS A 260 -13.43 1.83 20.55
CA HIS A 260 -14.09 2.70 19.60
C HIS A 260 -14.90 3.81 20.30
N ARG A 261 -15.61 3.52 21.40
CA ARG A 261 -16.40 4.53 22.13
C ARG A 261 -15.53 5.66 22.69
N HIS A 262 -14.28 5.38 23.02
CA HIS A 262 -13.35 6.36 23.60
C HIS A 262 -12.46 7.02 22.56
N LEU A 263 -12.14 6.31 21.47
CA LEU A 263 -11.34 6.83 20.36
C LEU A 263 -12.14 7.66 19.36
N ASN A 264 -13.46 7.49 19.33
CA ASN A 264 -14.34 8.16 18.39
C ASN A 264 -14.31 9.69 18.55
N GLU A 265 -14.09 10.41 17.43
CA GLU A 265 -14.31 11.85 17.30
C GLU A 265 -15.68 12.11 16.62
N PRO A 266 -16.68 12.66 17.32
CA PRO A 266 -18.02 12.88 16.75
C PRO A 266 -18.07 13.80 15.53
N ARG A 267 -17.10 14.70 15.37
CA ARG A 267 -17.08 15.69 14.28
C ARG A 267 -16.52 15.15 12.96
N GLY A 268 -15.82 14.02 12.97
CA GLY A 268 -15.19 13.50 11.75
C GLY A 268 -14.33 12.28 11.96
N ALA A 269 -14.05 11.59 10.86
CA ALA A 269 -13.17 10.43 10.90
C ALA A 269 -11.75 10.82 11.29
N ILE A 270 -11.12 10.00 12.14
CA ILE A 270 -9.73 10.16 12.55
C ILE A 270 -8.94 8.88 12.30
N GLN A 271 -7.61 8.99 12.24
CA GLN A 271 -6.73 7.85 12.05
C GLN A 271 -6.04 7.50 13.36
N ILE A 272 -5.95 6.21 13.66
CA ILE A 272 -5.16 5.68 14.78
C ILE A 272 -4.10 4.71 14.26
N SER A 273 -2.93 4.69 14.90
CA SER A 273 -1.90 3.69 14.62
C SER A 273 -2.45 2.28 14.90
N PHE A 274 -2.23 1.38 13.95
CA PHE A 274 -2.66 -0.01 14.07
C PHE A 274 -1.89 -0.73 15.18
N VAL A 275 -0.59 -0.42 15.33
CA VAL A 275 0.28 -0.96 16.39
C VAL A 275 -0.21 -0.54 17.76
N GLN A 276 -0.49 0.76 17.96
CA GLN A 276 -1.02 1.27 19.23
C GLN A 276 -2.37 0.65 19.56
N LEU A 277 -3.23 0.44 18.55
CA LEU A 277 -4.52 -0.23 18.75
C LEU A 277 -4.34 -1.68 19.23
N CYS A 278 -3.37 -2.43 18.69
CA CYS A 278 -3.05 -3.76 19.20
C CYS A 278 -2.59 -3.74 20.66
N GLN A 279 -1.76 -2.76 21.03
CA GLN A 279 -1.28 -2.60 22.41
C GLN A 279 -2.42 -2.26 23.36
N MET A 280 -3.32 -1.34 22.98
CA MET A 280 -4.51 -1.01 23.77
C MET A 280 -5.40 -2.25 23.97
N VAL A 281 -5.56 -3.09 22.93
CA VAL A 281 -6.31 -4.35 23.03
C VAL A 281 -5.65 -5.33 23.99
N ASP A 282 -4.32 -5.44 23.99
CA ASP A 282 -3.60 -6.32 24.92
C ASP A 282 -3.66 -5.80 26.37
N SER A 283 -3.61 -4.48 26.59
CA SER A 283 -3.66 -3.87 27.93
C SER A 283 -5.03 -3.91 28.61
N ILE A 284 -6.11 -4.06 27.85
CA ILE A 284 -7.48 -4.08 28.38
C ILE A 284 -7.82 -5.43 29.00
N ASN A 285 -8.31 -5.46 30.24
CA ASN A 285 -8.89 -6.65 30.86
C ASN A 285 -10.40 -6.47 31.09
N LEU A 286 -11.24 -7.24 30.36
CA LEU A 286 -12.70 -7.05 30.41
C LEU A 286 -13.35 -7.41 31.75
N ASP A 287 -12.69 -8.19 32.60
CA ASP A 287 -13.27 -8.65 33.88
C ASP A 287 -13.24 -7.55 34.96
N HIS A 288 -12.37 -6.55 34.80
CA HIS A 288 -12.13 -5.49 35.80
C HIS A 288 -11.88 -4.17 35.07
N ILE A 289 -12.93 -3.54 34.52
CA ILE A 289 -12.79 -2.28 33.79
C ILE A 289 -13.82 -1.24 34.20
N GLU A 290 -13.30 -0.09 34.64
CA GLU A 290 -14.04 1.17 34.76
C GLU A 290 -13.81 2.06 33.53
N PRO A 291 -14.77 2.92 33.12
CA PRO A 291 -14.63 3.78 31.94
C PRO A 291 -13.41 4.72 31.97
N GLU A 292 -12.98 5.16 33.15
CA GLU A 292 -11.82 6.03 33.32
C GLU A 292 -10.49 5.30 33.11
N GLU A 293 -10.42 4.00 33.44
CA GLU A 293 -9.22 3.19 33.21
C GLU A 293 -8.92 3.04 31.72
N ILE A 294 -9.95 2.96 30.88
CA ILE A 294 -9.76 2.88 29.42
C ILE A 294 -9.11 4.16 28.89
N LYS A 295 -9.50 5.34 29.38
CA LYS A 295 -8.88 6.60 28.98
C LYS A 295 -7.42 6.65 29.43
N LEU A 296 -7.12 6.17 30.62
CA LEU A 296 -5.75 6.07 31.13
C LEU A 296 -4.91 5.11 30.28
N ILE A 297 -5.45 3.95 29.88
CA ILE A 297 -4.77 3.01 28.98
C ILE A 297 -4.51 3.67 27.63
N ILE A 298 -5.51 4.31 27.02
CA ILE A 298 -5.35 4.99 25.73
C ILE A 298 -4.25 6.05 25.83
N LYS A 299 -4.30 6.88 26.87
CA LYS A 299 -3.29 7.92 27.10
C LYS A 299 -1.90 7.31 27.28
N HIS A 300 -1.77 6.31 28.15
CA HIS A 300 -0.50 5.65 28.42
C HIS A 300 0.13 5.04 27.16
N VAL A 301 -0.64 4.30 26.35
CA VAL A 301 -0.17 3.69 25.10
C VAL A 301 0.15 4.74 24.04
N THR A 302 -0.59 5.86 24.02
CA THR A 302 -0.33 6.96 23.07
C THR A 302 0.97 7.70 23.43
N ASP A 303 1.20 7.93 24.72
CA ASP A 303 2.36 8.66 25.24
C ASP A 303 3.61 7.78 25.33
N ASN A 304 3.46 6.47 25.49
CA ASN A 304 4.55 5.50 25.67
C ASN A 304 4.27 4.22 24.85
N PRO A 305 4.26 4.30 23.51
CA PRO A 305 4.02 3.11 22.69
C PRO A 305 5.17 2.11 22.82
N SER A 306 4.82 0.82 22.81
CA SER A 306 5.82 -0.24 22.78
C SER A 306 6.31 -0.49 21.35
N ASP A 307 7.53 -0.99 21.21
CA ASP A 307 7.99 -1.55 19.93
C ASP A 307 7.52 -2.99 19.71
N THR A 308 7.00 -3.64 20.74
CA THR A 308 6.67 -5.05 20.71
C THR A 308 5.18 -5.25 20.48
N VAL A 309 4.83 -6.19 19.60
CA VAL A 309 3.43 -6.54 19.34
C VAL A 309 3.26 -8.05 19.37
N ASN A 310 2.23 -8.54 20.06
CA ASN A 310 1.87 -9.95 20.08
C ASN A 310 1.35 -10.40 18.71
N ASN A 311 1.88 -11.51 18.18
CA ASN A 311 1.58 -12.01 16.83
C ASN A 311 0.09 -12.35 16.67
N ALA A 312 -0.49 -13.05 17.65
CA ALA A 312 -1.89 -13.49 17.61
C ALA A 312 -2.85 -12.31 17.79
N THR A 313 -2.54 -11.37 18.70
CA THR A 313 -3.33 -10.14 18.85
C THR A 313 -3.29 -9.28 17.58
N PHE A 314 -2.12 -9.16 16.93
CA PHE A 314 -1.98 -8.42 15.68
C PHE A 314 -2.93 -8.93 14.59
N LEU A 315 -2.98 -10.26 14.41
CA LEU A 315 -3.90 -10.90 13.47
C LEU A 315 -5.37 -10.78 13.93
N ALA A 316 -5.67 -11.03 15.20
CA ALA A 316 -7.03 -10.97 15.73
C ALA A 316 -7.62 -9.56 15.64
N VAL A 317 -6.81 -8.52 15.85
CA VAL A 317 -7.24 -7.11 15.68
C VAL A 317 -7.55 -6.82 14.22
N TYR A 318 -6.71 -7.28 13.29
CA TYR A 318 -6.97 -7.13 11.85
C TYR A 318 -8.33 -7.74 11.47
N LEU A 319 -8.56 -8.99 11.87
CA LEU A 319 -9.81 -9.71 11.60
C LEU A 319 -11.01 -9.06 12.30
N GLY A 320 -10.86 -8.65 13.56
CA GLY A 320 -11.91 -7.99 14.33
C GLY A 320 -12.32 -6.63 13.75
N ILE A 321 -11.37 -5.86 13.22
CA ILE A 321 -11.67 -4.63 12.48
C ILE A 321 -12.42 -4.95 11.19
N LYS A 322 -11.98 -5.94 10.41
CA LYS A 322 -12.67 -6.38 9.18
C LYS A 322 -14.13 -6.78 9.46
N GLU A 323 -14.38 -7.49 10.56
CA GLU A 323 -15.74 -7.80 11.00
C GLU A 323 -16.53 -6.52 11.33
N GLN A 324 -15.91 -5.56 12.02
CA GLN A 324 -16.56 -4.34 12.47
C GLN A 324 -16.72 -3.25 11.41
N GLN A 325 -15.99 -3.32 10.29
CA GLN A 325 -16.18 -2.46 9.11
C GLN A 325 -17.60 -2.61 8.54
N ILE A 326 -18.20 -3.80 8.66
CA ILE A 326 -19.58 -4.07 8.22
C ILE A 326 -20.61 -3.25 9.03
N TYR A 327 -20.25 -2.77 10.22
CA TYR A 327 -21.09 -1.92 11.05
C TYR A 327 -20.72 -0.43 10.95
N ASN A 328 -19.82 -0.04 10.04
CA ASN A 328 -19.39 1.35 9.88
C ASN A 328 -18.80 1.97 11.16
N LEU A 329 -18.13 1.14 11.98
CA LEU A 329 -17.33 1.60 13.13
C LEU A 329 -15.90 1.96 12.69
N TRP A 330 -15.33 1.16 11.80
CA TRP A 330 -13.98 1.37 11.29
C TRP A 330 -14.03 1.60 9.78
N GLY A 331 -13.18 2.51 9.30
CA GLY A 331 -12.93 2.74 7.88
C GLY A 331 -11.79 1.86 7.39
N LYS A 332 -11.10 2.27 6.32
CA LYS A 332 -10.09 1.45 5.66
C LYS A 332 -8.88 1.20 6.59
N ILE A 333 -8.34 -0.01 6.52
CA ILE A 333 -7.01 -0.32 7.10
C ILE A 333 -5.97 0.09 6.07
N TYR A 334 -5.12 1.05 6.41
CA TYR A 334 -4.06 1.54 5.55
C TYR A 334 -2.78 0.74 5.79
N ARG A 335 -2.26 0.17 4.71
CA ARG A 335 -1.04 -0.63 4.70
C ARG A 335 0.09 0.15 4.05
N ASN A 336 1.27 0.14 4.64
CA ASN A 336 2.44 0.71 4.00
C ASN A 336 2.96 -0.22 2.88
N SER A 337 3.22 0.37 1.72
CA SER A 337 3.69 -0.37 0.54
C SER A 337 5.15 -0.85 0.59
N ALA A 338 5.96 -0.33 1.52
CA ALA A 338 7.33 -0.76 1.75
C ALA A 338 7.44 -1.83 2.83
N LEU A 339 6.76 -1.62 3.96
CA LEU A 339 6.76 -2.51 5.12
C LEU A 339 5.86 -3.74 4.92
N LEU A 340 4.89 -3.63 4.01
CA LEU A 340 3.82 -4.61 3.73
C LEU A 340 2.98 -4.97 4.97
N SER A 341 2.76 -3.98 5.84
CA SER A 341 2.05 -4.16 7.12
C SER A 341 1.06 -3.02 7.39
N PRO A 342 -0.06 -3.28 8.10
CA PRO A 342 -0.99 -2.24 8.53
C PRO A 342 -0.32 -1.17 9.38
N MET A 343 -0.48 0.10 9.00
CA MET A 343 0.04 1.26 9.73
C MET A 343 -1.03 1.92 10.56
N SER A 344 -2.23 2.03 10.00
CA SER A 344 -3.33 2.74 10.63
C SER A 344 -4.68 2.19 10.21
N VAL A 345 -5.68 2.56 11.01
CA VAL A 345 -7.07 2.33 10.69
C VAL A 345 -7.85 3.60 10.99
N THR A 346 -8.87 3.85 10.17
CA THR A 346 -9.80 4.96 10.37
C THR A 346 -10.84 4.61 11.42
N VAL A 347 -11.04 5.47 12.41
CA VAL A 347 -12.14 5.43 13.36
C VAL A 347 -13.26 6.30 12.82
N LEU A 348 -14.43 5.71 12.56
CA LEU A 348 -15.56 6.42 11.98
C LEU A 348 -16.47 7.00 13.08
N PRO A 349 -17.07 8.19 12.87
CA PRO A 349 -17.94 8.78 13.87
C PRO A 349 -19.20 7.93 14.13
N LEU A 350 -19.40 7.52 15.38
CA LEU A 350 -20.46 6.62 15.82
C LEU A 350 -21.85 7.17 15.48
N LYS A 351 -22.09 8.47 15.69
CA LYS A 351 -23.38 9.10 15.42
C LYS A 351 -23.67 9.22 13.92
N SER A 352 -22.76 9.80 13.14
CA SER A 352 -23.01 10.11 11.74
C SER A 352 -22.77 8.95 10.77
N GLN A 353 -22.05 7.91 11.18
CA GLN A 353 -21.81 6.73 10.35
C GLN A 353 -22.59 5.52 10.87
N HIS A 354 -22.27 5.03 12.07
CA HIS A 354 -22.91 3.81 12.57
C HIS A 354 -24.41 3.97 12.85
N PHE A 355 -24.80 4.90 13.73
CA PHE A 355 -26.20 5.03 14.14
C PHE A 355 -27.08 5.55 13.01
N TYR A 356 -26.61 6.57 12.28
CA TYR A 356 -27.33 7.14 11.13
C TYR A 356 -27.66 6.08 10.07
N TYR A 357 -26.68 5.30 9.61
CA TYR A 357 -26.96 4.27 8.60
C TYR A 357 -27.71 3.06 9.15
N SER A 358 -27.54 2.72 10.44
CA SER A 358 -28.35 1.67 11.06
C SER A 358 -29.83 2.05 11.10
N GLU A 359 -30.14 3.30 11.43
CA GLU A 359 -31.51 3.82 11.42
C GLU A 359 -32.11 3.80 10.02
N ILE A 360 -31.35 4.29 9.03
CA ILE A 360 -31.75 4.30 7.62
C ILE A 360 -32.05 2.88 7.12
N ILE A 361 -31.16 1.91 7.38
CA ILE A 361 -31.36 0.51 7.00
C ILE A 361 -32.62 -0.07 7.64
N ASN A 362 -32.90 0.28 8.90
CA ASN A 362 -34.10 -0.15 9.60
C ASN A 362 -35.37 0.46 8.98
N GLN A 363 -35.40 1.78 8.76
CA GLN A 363 -36.53 2.47 8.11
C GLN A 363 -36.81 1.89 6.71
N MET A 364 -35.76 1.63 5.93
CA MET A 364 -35.85 1.06 4.59
C MET A 364 -36.47 -0.34 4.52
N ARG A 365 -36.27 -1.17 5.56
CA ARG A 365 -36.83 -2.53 5.63
C ARG A 365 -38.29 -2.55 6.08
N GLN A 366 -38.79 -1.47 6.68
CA GLN A 366 -40.17 -1.42 7.16
C GLN A 366 -41.19 -1.46 6.02
N LYS A 367 -42.38 -1.99 6.33
CA LYS A 367 -43.57 -1.95 5.47
C LYS A 367 -43.29 -2.41 4.02
N ASN A 368 -42.52 -3.48 3.85
CA ASN A 368 -42.14 -4.07 2.56
C ASN A 368 -41.46 -3.07 1.60
N PHE A 369 -40.45 -2.35 2.09
CA PHE A 369 -39.68 -1.37 1.31
C PHE A 369 -40.51 -0.19 0.79
N LYS A 370 -41.53 0.26 1.55
CA LYS A 370 -42.46 1.33 1.14
C LYS A 370 -41.73 2.62 0.73
N GLU A 371 -40.76 3.08 1.53
CA GLU A 371 -40.01 4.30 1.22
C GLU A 371 -39.11 4.15 0.01
N VAL A 372 -38.50 2.98 -0.18
CA VAL A 372 -37.70 2.69 -1.38
C VAL A 372 -38.59 2.75 -2.62
N ASN A 373 -39.78 2.16 -2.56
CA ASN A 373 -40.75 2.23 -3.66
C ASN A 373 -41.22 3.68 -3.89
N LYS A 374 -41.35 4.48 -2.83
CA LYS A 374 -41.66 5.92 -2.93
C LYS A 374 -40.53 6.67 -3.65
N PHE A 375 -39.28 6.45 -3.26
CA PHE A 375 -38.10 7.00 -3.94
C PHE A 375 -38.10 6.65 -5.44
N ILE A 376 -38.29 5.36 -5.75
CA ILE A 376 -38.32 4.87 -7.14
C ILE A 376 -39.48 5.47 -7.92
N SER A 377 -40.66 5.59 -7.31
CA SER A 377 -41.82 6.23 -7.94
C SER A 377 -41.54 7.68 -8.30
N PHE A 378 -41.00 8.47 -7.36
CA PHE A 378 -40.64 9.85 -7.63
C PHE A 378 -39.57 9.96 -8.72
N PHE A 379 -38.58 9.06 -8.71
CA PHE A 379 -37.54 9.05 -9.72
C PHE A 379 -38.10 8.76 -11.12
N ASN A 380 -38.91 7.70 -11.26
CA ASN A 380 -39.50 7.32 -12.54
C ASN A 380 -40.50 8.37 -13.08
N ASN A 381 -41.13 9.14 -12.18
CA ASN A 381 -42.04 10.24 -12.53
C ASN A 381 -41.30 11.58 -12.76
N ASN A 382 -39.97 11.62 -12.66
CA ASN A 382 -39.15 12.84 -12.71
C ASN A 382 -39.48 13.89 -11.63
N GLU A 383 -40.01 13.47 -10.48
CA GLU A 383 -40.36 14.32 -9.34
C GLU A 383 -39.11 14.60 -8.45
N TYR A 384 -38.00 15.04 -9.04
CA TYR A 384 -36.70 15.15 -8.35
C TYR A 384 -36.71 16.11 -7.15
N SER A 385 -37.40 17.25 -7.23
CA SER A 385 -37.51 18.19 -6.11
C SER A 385 -38.16 17.57 -4.86
N ARG A 386 -39.06 16.59 -5.04
CA ARG A 386 -39.66 15.85 -3.92
C ARG A 386 -38.68 14.88 -3.30
N ILE A 387 -37.80 14.27 -4.09
CA ILE A 387 -36.73 13.41 -3.57
C ILE A 387 -35.80 14.25 -2.67
N GLU A 388 -35.37 15.42 -3.13
CA GLU A 388 -34.48 16.30 -2.36
C GLU A 388 -35.10 16.75 -1.03
N LYS A 389 -36.39 17.10 -1.03
CA LYS A 389 -37.08 17.61 0.17
C LYS A 389 -37.55 16.51 1.11
N GLU A 390 -38.13 15.43 0.58
CA GLU A 390 -38.78 14.39 1.39
C GLU A 390 -37.85 13.21 1.70
N LEU A 391 -36.81 12.95 0.91
CA LEU A 391 -35.96 11.75 0.99
C LEU A 391 -34.43 12.05 0.92
N PRO A 392 -33.91 13.07 1.62
CA PRO A 392 -32.50 13.49 1.49
C PRO A 392 -31.49 12.43 1.95
N HIS A 393 -31.89 11.53 2.85
CA HIS A 393 -31.04 10.47 3.37
C HIS A 393 -30.65 9.43 2.30
N TYR A 394 -31.48 9.22 1.27
CA TYR A 394 -31.12 8.39 0.11
C TYR A 394 -30.02 9.04 -0.73
N LEU A 395 -30.06 10.36 -0.90
CA LEU A 395 -29.02 11.10 -1.62
C LEU A 395 -27.69 11.02 -0.87
N ASN A 396 -27.71 11.18 0.46
CA ASN A 396 -26.52 11.00 1.30
C ASN A 396 -25.95 9.58 1.20
N LEU A 397 -26.80 8.55 1.24
CA LEU A 397 -26.39 7.16 1.08
C LEU A 397 -25.71 6.92 -0.29
N LEU A 398 -26.31 7.41 -1.37
CA LEU A 398 -25.74 7.28 -2.72
C LEU A 398 -24.41 8.02 -2.85
N ARG A 399 -24.29 9.17 -2.19
CA ARG A 399 -23.08 10.00 -2.20
C ARG A 399 -21.94 9.33 -1.43
N ASP A 400 -22.21 8.82 -0.23
CA ASP A 400 -21.24 8.07 0.56
C ASP A 400 -20.84 6.74 -0.11
N TYR A 401 -21.76 6.12 -0.85
CA TYR A 401 -21.44 4.94 -1.64
C TYR A 401 -20.52 5.29 -2.80
N ALA A 402 -20.83 6.34 -3.58
CA ALA A 402 -19.98 6.82 -4.67
C ALA A 402 -18.58 7.23 -4.17
N ALA A 403 -18.51 7.84 -2.98
CA ALA A 403 -17.27 8.22 -2.31
C ALA A 403 -16.42 7.03 -1.81
N GLY A 404 -17.01 5.83 -1.70
CA GLY A 404 -16.34 4.62 -1.20
C GLY A 404 -16.29 4.50 0.32
N ASN A 405 -17.21 5.14 1.05
CA ASN A 405 -17.18 5.21 2.52
C ASN A 405 -17.61 3.91 3.24
N PHE A 406 -18.21 2.94 2.53
CA PHE A 406 -18.83 1.77 3.14
C PHE A 406 -18.00 0.49 3.19
N GLN A 407 -16.76 0.47 2.68
CA GLN A 407 -15.87 -0.71 2.70
C GLN A 407 -16.57 -2.02 2.24
N ASN A 408 -17.43 -1.92 1.21
CA ASN A 408 -18.27 -3.03 0.71
C ASN A 408 -19.24 -3.62 1.74
N ASN A 409 -19.79 -2.81 2.65
CA ASN A 409 -20.86 -3.21 3.56
C ASN A 409 -21.98 -3.97 2.79
N PRO A 410 -22.16 -5.28 3.03
CA PRO A 410 -23.09 -6.09 2.25
C PRO A 410 -24.55 -5.63 2.35
N GLN A 411 -24.94 -5.06 3.49
CA GLN A 411 -26.32 -4.59 3.69
C GLN A 411 -26.61 -3.36 2.82
N ILE A 412 -25.65 -2.44 2.72
CA ILE A 412 -25.75 -1.24 1.90
C ILE A 412 -25.67 -1.59 0.41
N VAL A 413 -24.75 -2.48 0.02
CA VAL A 413 -24.65 -2.96 -1.38
C VAL A 413 -25.93 -3.66 -1.82
N ALA A 414 -26.48 -4.56 -0.99
CA ALA A 414 -27.74 -5.24 -1.28
C ALA A 414 -28.91 -4.26 -1.39
N PHE A 415 -28.86 -3.17 -0.63
CA PHE A 415 -29.88 -2.14 -0.68
C PHE A 415 -29.81 -1.30 -1.96
N ILE A 416 -28.63 -0.79 -2.29
CA ILE A 416 -28.39 -0.02 -3.51
C ILE A 416 -28.73 -0.87 -4.74
N SER A 417 -28.39 -2.16 -4.70
CA SER A 417 -28.83 -3.13 -5.72
C SER A 417 -30.34 -3.15 -5.92
N LYS A 418 -31.14 -3.12 -4.85
CA LYS A 418 -32.61 -3.10 -4.95
C LYS A 418 -33.13 -1.81 -5.56
N ILE A 419 -32.48 -0.67 -5.31
CA ILE A 419 -32.82 0.61 -5.95
C ILE A 419 -32.56 0.49 -7.46
N PHE A 420 -31.33 0.13 -7.83
CA PHE A 420 -30.92 0.06 -9.24
C PHE A 420 -31.77 -0.92 -10.05
N ARG A 421 -32.05 -2.11 -9.50
CA ARG A 421 -32.89 -3.13 -10.15
C ARG A 421 -34.34 -2.72 -10.42
N LYS A 422 -34.84 -1.69 -9.71
CA LYS A 422 -36.22 -1.20 -9.88
C LYS A 422 -36.30 0.08 -10.73
N ILE A 423 -35.16 0.68 -11.06
CA ILE A 423 -35.09 1.79 -12.01
C ILE A 423 -34.84 1.20 -13.39
N GLY A 424 -35.77 1.41 -14.33
CA GLY A 424 -35.74 0.75 -15.65
C GLY A 424 -34.41 0.91 -16.39
N LYS A 425 -33.77 2.09 -16.28
CA LYS A 425 -32.48 2.40 -16.91
C LYS A 425 -31.31 1.55 -16.38
N TYR A 426 -31.32 1.17 -15.11
CA TYR A 426 -30.18 0.51 -14.43
C TYR A 426 -30.46 -0.95 -14.07
N LYS A 427 -31.59 -1.49 -14.52
CA LYS A 427 -32.09 -2.81 -14.10
C LYS A 427 -31.11 -3.94 -14.37
N ASP A 428 -30.49 -3.91 -15.55
CA ASP A 428 -29.61 -4.96 -16.07
C ASP A 428 -28.12 -4.56 -15.99
N SER A 429 -27.82 -3.44 -15.32
CA SER A 429 -26.46 -2.94 -15.14
C SER A 429 -25.78 -3.52 -13.90
N ASP A 430 -24.46 -3.69 -13.95
CA ASP A 430 -23.66 -4.05 -12.78
C ASP A 430 -23.73 -2.96 -11.70
N ILE A 431 -23.80 -3.37 -10.43
CA ILE A 431 -23.85 -2.42 -9.31
C ILE A 431 -22.47 -1.77 -9.19
N SER A 432 -22.40 -0.46 -9.39
CA SER A 432 -21.16 0.31 -9.29
C SER A 432 -21.38 1.68 -8.66
N ARG A 433 -20.30 2.23 -8.12
CA ARG A 433 -20.24 3.62 -7.63
C ARG A 433 -20.52 4.64 -8.73
N ASP A 434 -20.14 4.33 -9.97
CA ASP A 434 -20.44 5.15 -11.15
C ASP A 434 -21.94 5.31 -11.40
N ILE A 435 -22.73 4.23 -11.30
CA ILE A 435 -24.20 4.32 -11.44
C ILE A 435 -24.81 5.13 -10.29
N SER A 436 -24.26 5.00 -9.07
CA SER A 436 -24.70 5.80 -7.93
C SER A 436 -24.52 7.29 -8.20
N GLN A 437 -23.38 7.67 -8.77
CA GLN A 437 -23.14 9.05 -9.17
C GLN A 437 -24.02 9.49 -10.33
N GLU A 438 -24.22 8.66 -11.35
CA GLU A 438 -25.10 8.99 -12.48
C GLU A 438 -26.55 9.22 -12.03
N LEU A 439 -27.02 8.43 -11.06
CA LEU A 439 -28.33 8.61 -10.43
C LEU A 439 -28.39 9.95 -9.68
N LEU A 440 -27.35 10.31 -8.92
CA LEU A 440 -27.23 11.60 -8.24
C LEU A 440 -27.23 12.76 -9.24
N GLU A 441 -26.44 12.69 -10.30
CA GLU A 441 -26.35 13.72 -11.35
C GLU A 441 -27.68 13.92 -12.11
N THR A 442 -28.51 12.87 -12.18
CA THR A 442 -29.85 12.95 -12.77
C THR A 442 -30.82 13.71 -11.86
N ILE A 443 -30.76 13.47 -10.55
CA ILE A 443 -31.63 14.12 -9.56
C ILE A 443 -31.15 15.55 -9.26
N GLN A 444 -29.84 15.74 -9.16
CA GLN A 444 -29.14 16.94 -8.74
C GLN A 444 -28.08 17.33 -9.79
N PRO A 445 -28.42 18.13 -10.82
CA PRO A 445 -27.50 18.47 -11.90
C PRO A 445 -26.16 19.10 -11.46
N GLN A 446 -26.15 19.77 -10.30
CA GLN A 446 -24.96 20.35 -9.67
C GLN A 446 -23.90 19.31 -9.26
N GLU A 447 -24.27 18.04 -9.10
CA GLU A 447 -23.32 16.96 -8.76
C GLU A 447 -22.33 16.69 -9.91
N LYS A 448 -22.63 17.12 -11.15
CA LYS A 448 -21.75 16.90 -12.33
C LYS A 448 -20.41 17.63 -12.23
N SER A 449 -20.38 18.76 -11.53
CA SER A 449 -19.17 19.57 -11.31
C SER A 449 -18.37 19.12 -10.09
N ILE A 450 -18.91 18.20 -9.28
CA ILE A 450 -18.26 17.75 -8.05
C ILE A 450 -17.56 16.43 -8.32
N ASN A 451 -16.32 16.30 -7.84
CA ASN A 451 -15.67 15.00 -7.79
C ASN A 451 -16.20 14.20 -6.60
N PRO A 452 -16.89 13.06 -6.84
CA PRO A 452 -17.50 12.28 -5.76
C PRO A 452 -16.48 11.72 -4.76
N LEU A 453 -15.21 11.56 -5.15
CA LEU A 453 -14.14 11.10 -4.27
C LEU A 453 -13.79 12.13 -3.18
N HIS A 454 -14.18 13.40 -3.34
CA HIS A 454 -13.99 14.43 -2.30
C HIS A 454 -14.85 14.20 -1.06
N TYR A 455 -15.93 13.43 -1.19
CA TYR A 455 -16.76 13.03 -0.05
C TYR A 455 -16.16 11.88 0.77
N ASN A 456 -14.98 11.36 0.40
CA ASN A 456 -14.36 10.27 1.13
C ASN A 456 -13.97 10.71 2.56
N ASN A 457 -14.31 9.88 3.54
CA ASN A 457 -14.06 10.14 4.96
C ASN A 457 -12.56 10.19 5.30
N ASP A 458 -11.73 9.42 4.60
CA ASP A 458 -10.30 9.30 4.88
C ASP A 458 -9.51 10.51 4.33
N LEU A 459 -10.02 11.13 3.25
CA LEU A 459 -9.48 12.39 2.74
C LEU A 459 -9.71 13.52 3.74
N ALA A 460 -10.81 13.44 4.49
CA ALA A 460 -11.20 14.39 5.53
C ALA A 460 -11.18 15.85 5.03
N LEU A 461 -11.66 16.09 3.81
CA LEU A 461 -11.85 17.46 3.33
C LEU A 461 -12.95 18.15 4.11
N PRO A 462 -12.97 19.49 4.13
CA PRO A 462 -14.09 20.25 4.70
C PRO A 462 -15.45 19.83 4.13
N ILE A 463 -15.55 19.32 2.90
CA ILE A 463 -16.83 18.89 2.36
C ILE A 463 -17.38 17.61 3.02
N SER A 464 -16.49 16.71 3.50
CA SER A 464 -16.85 15.40 4.09
C SER A 464 -16.76 15.34 5.61
N SER A 465 -16.09 16.31 6.25
CA SER A 465 -15.78 16.26 7.68
C SER A 465 -16.09 17.58 8.38
N HIS A 466 -16.93 17.56 9.43
CA HIS A 466 -17.17 18.76 10.25
C HIS A 466 -15.90 19.19 10.98
N LEU A 467 -15.10 18.24 11.46
CA LEU A 467 -13.80 18.54 12.06
C LEU A 467 -12.89 19.33 11.10
N ALA A 468 -12.88 18.96 9.81
CA ALA A 468 -12.10 19.67 8.81
C ALA A 468 -12.68 21.05 8.48
N LYS A 469 -14.01 21.21 8.52
CA LYS A 469 -14.66 22.54 8.42
C LYS A 469 -14.22 23.45 9.56
N ASP A 470 -14.28 22.96 10.81
CA ASP A 470 -13.88 23.73 11.99
C ASP A 470 -12.42 24.17 11.90
N ARG A 471 -11.52 23.25 11.51
CA ARG A 471 -10.10 23.55 11.30
C ARG A 471 -9.87 24.57 10.19
N LYS A 472 -10.63 24.48 9.09
CA LYS A 472 -10.56 25.45 8.01
C LYS A 472 -10.97 26.84 8.50
N LEU A 473 -12.01 26.95 9.32
CA LEU A 473 -12.41 28.24 9.90
C LEU A 473 -11.29 28.85 10.75
N VAL A 474 -10.59 28.04 11.55
CA VAL A 474 -9.38 28.48 12.29
C VAL A 474 -8.29 28.96 11.32
N TYR A 475 -8.02 28.19 10.26
CA TYR A 475 -7.01 28.56 9.25
C TYR A 475 -7.35 29.85 8.49
N ASP A 476 -8.63 30.14 8.30
CA ASP A 476 -9.10 31.32 7.58
C ASP A 476 -8.97 32.62 8.40
N ILE A 477 -8.81 32.55 9.74
CA ILE A 477 -8.73 33.71 10.64
C ILE A 477 -7.37 33.91 11.30
N VAL A 478 -6.50 32.90 11.30
CA VAL A 478 -5.22 32.96 12.02
C VAL A 478 -4.15 33.69 11.20
N GLU A 479 -3.32 34.47 11.88
CA GLU A 479 -2.17 35.17 11.31
C GLU A 479 -0.89 34.77 12.07
N PRO A 480 0.25 34.59 11.38
CA PRO A 480 1.50 34.22 12.03
C PRO A 480 2.10 35.40 12.81
N SER A 481 2.80 35.10 13.90
CA SER A 481 3.65 36.10 14.54
C SER A 481 4.84 36.43 13.65
N ILE A 482 4.96 37.69 13.24
CA ILE A 482 6.03 38.13 12.32
C ILE A 482 7.35 38.37 13.08
N SER A 483 7.31 38.47 14.42
CA SER A 483 8.51 38.63 15.25
C SER A 483 9.51 37.50 15.01
N ASP A 484 10.81 37.80 15.17
CA ASP A 484 11.88 36.84 14.96
C ASP A 484 12.75 36.77 16.20
N ASN A 485 12.53 35.77 17.04
CA ASN A 485 13.29 35.58 18.28
C ASN A 485 14.74 35.13 18.03
N HIS A 486 15.11 34.92 16.77
CA HIS A 486 16.44 34.52 16.33
C HIS A 486 17.09 35.57 15.41
N SER A 487 16.61 36.82 15.41
CA SER A 487 17.14 37.90 14.55
C SER A 487 18.65 38.07 14.68
N ASP A 488 19.18 37.89 15.89
CA ASP A 488 20.58 38.18 16.23
C ASP A 488 21.57 37.13 15.69
N ILE A 489 21.07 35.94 15.34
CA ILE A 489 21.89 34.82 14.82
C ILE A 489 21.69 34.58 13.33
N ARG A 490 20.79 35.33 12.67
CA ARG A 490 20.54 35.18 11.23
C ARG A 490 21.64 35.81 10.40
N LYS A 491 22.19 35.03 9.47
CA LYS A 491 23.12 35.55 8.46
C LYS A 491 22.37 36.35 7.39
N ASP A 492 22.97 37.45 6.96
CA ASP A 492 22.39 38.28 5.90
C ASP A 492 22.93 37.86 4.52
N TYR A 493 22.03 37.39 3.65
CA TYR A 493 22.29 37.07 2.24
C TYR A 493 21.42 37.91 1.29
N THR A 494 20.90 39.06 1.76
CA THR A 494 19.96 39.90 1.00
C THR A 494 20.52 40.44 -0.32
N ASP A 495 21.84 40.58 -0.43
CA ASP A 495 22.53 41.04 -1.65
C ASP A 495 22.73 39.94 -2.72
N LEU A 496 22.61 38.66 -2.34
CA LEU A 496 22.86 37.54 -3.24
C LEU A 496 21.62 37.21 -4.08
N PRO A 497 21.75 37.01 -5.41
CA PRO A 497 20.65 36.49 -6.21
C PRO A 497 20.25 35.09 -5.75
N VAL A 498 18.97 34.94 -5.38
CA VAL A 498 18.36 33.66 -5.02
C VAL A 498 17.39 33.23 -6.11
N TYR A 499 17.72 32.17 -6.84
CA TYR A 499 16.88 31.64 -7.90
C TYR A 499 15.84 30.65 -7.33
N CYS A 500 14.61 31.11 -7.14
CA CYS A 500 13.45 30.29 -6.79
C CYS A 500 12.80 29.74 -8.06
N ILE A 501 13.21 28.55 -8.50
CA ILE A 501 12.83 27.97 -9.80
C ILE A 501 11.65 27.03 -9.62
N ASP A 502 10.44 27.55 -9.84
CA ASP A 502 9.20 26.79 -9.71
C ASP A 502 8.29 26.89 -10.95
N SER A 503 7.14 26.20 -10.91
CA SER A 503 6.10 26.37 -11.92
C SER A 503 5.32 27.68 -11.72
N GLU A 504 4.76 28.25 -12.79
CA GLU A 504 3.97 29.50 -12.71
C GLU A 504 2.70 29.36 -11.84
N ASP A 505 2.21 28.12 -11.67
CA ASP A 505 1.04 27.75 -10.87
C ASP A 505 1.40 27.17 -9.49
N ALA A 506 2.65 27.32 -9.04
CA ALA A 506 3.08 26.91 -7.72
C ALA A 506 2.29 27.64 -6.61
N HIS A 507 1.87 26.89 -5.60
CA HIS A 507 1.06 27.43 -4.49
C HIS A 507 1.91 27.90 -3.31
N GLU A 508 3.06 27.26 -3.10
CA GLU A 508 3.99 27.45 -1.99
C GLU A 508 5.40 27.41 -2.60
N ILE A 509 6.24 28.40 -2.31
CA ILE A 509 7.61 28.49 -2.83
C ILE A 509 8.57 28.21 -1.66
N ASP A 510 8.99 26.94 -1.55
CA ASP A 510 9.81 26.46 -0.46
C ASP A 510 11.30 26.79 -0.63
N ASP A 511 11.83 26.73 -1.86
CA ASP A 511 13.28 26.68 -2.10
C ASP A 511 13.81 27.75 -3.05
N GLY A 512 15.09 28.07 -2.87
CA GLY A 512 15.87 28.95 -3.74
C GLY A 512 17.35 28.60 -3.69
N ILE A 513 18.05 28.81 -4.81
CA ILE A 513 19.46 28.43 -4.94
C ILE A 513 20.30 29.66 -5.28
N SER A 514 21.43 29.80 -4.60
CA SER A 514 22.45 30.79 -4.91
C SER A 514 23.79 30.12 -5.14
N ILE A 515 24.65 30.77 -5.92
CA ILE A 515 26.03 30.36 -6.16
C ILE A 515 26.97 31.54 -5.91
N ARG A 516 28.11 31.28 -5.27
CA ARG A 516 29.18 32.25 -5.12
C ARG A 516 30.50 31.65 -5.60
N LYS A 517 31.19 32.37 -6.47
CA LYS A 517 32.51 31.97 -6.96
C LYS A 517 33.57 32.36 -5.92
N LEU A 518 34.28 31.37 -5.38
CA LEU A 518 35.36 31.54 -4.39
C LEU A 518 36.76 31.44 -5.03
N GLY A 519 36.84 31.05 -6.30
CA GLY A 519 38.07 30.90 -7.08
C GLY A 519 37.75 30.48 -8.51
N SER A 520 38.78 30.09 -9.29
CA SER A 520 38.57 29.63 -10.67
C SER A 520 37.68 28.38 -10.76
N GLU A 521 37.84 27.45 -9.82
CA GLU A 521 37.15 26.15 -9.79
C GLU A 521 36.41 25.89 -8.48
N LYS A 522 36.43 26.83 -7.54
CA LYS A 522 35.82 26.66 -6.21
C LYS A 522 34.56 27.52 -6.12
N PHE A 523 33.45 26.89 -5.77
CA PHE A 523 32.14 27.51 -5.64
C PHE A 523 31.57 27.23 -4.26
N GLU A 524 30.83 28.18 -3.71
CA GLU A 524 29.92 27.98 -2.59
C GLU A 524 28.50 27.89 -3.15
N ILE A 525 27.82 26.78 -2.85
CA ILE A 525 26.41 26.60 -3.17
C ILE A 525 25.61 26.86 -1.90
N LEU A 526 24.57 27.68 -2.01
CA LEU A 526 23.65 27.98 -0.92
C LEU A 526 22.25 27.58 -1.35
N VAL A 527 21.63 26.66 -0.61
CA VAL A 527 20.23 26.29 -0.77
C VAL A 527 19.44 26.95 0.35
N HIS A 528 18.66 27.96 -0.01
CA HIS A 528 17.80 28.73 0.88
C HIS A 528 16.42 28.08 0.92
N ILE A 529 15.98 27.64 2.09
CA ILE A 529 14.64 27.09 2.28
C ILE A 529 13.81 28.06 3.14
N ALA A 530 12.54 28.24 2.80
CA ALA A 530 11.56 28.98 3.60
C ALA A 530 11.58 28.53 5.07
N ASP A 531 11.39 29.46 6.00
CA ASP A 531 11.47 29.19 7.44
C ASP A 531 10.10 29.36 8.15
N PRO A 532 9.10 28.50 7.86
CA PRO A 532 7.83 28.54 8.57
C PRO A 532 7.95 28.07 10.03
N ALA A 533 9.01 27.33 10.39
CA ALA A 533 9.26 26.89 11.76
C ALA A 533 9.40 28.07 12.72
N SER A 534 9.91 29.21 12.23
CA SER A 534 10.06 30.44 13.02
C SER A 534 8.76 31.05 13.54
N PHE A 535 7.60 30.69 13.00
CA PHE A 535 6.31 31.19 13.45
C PHE A 535 5.77 30.51 14.70
N PHE A 536 6.38 29.39 15.11
CA PHE A 536 5.88 28.56 16.20
C PHE A 536 6.70 28.75 17.47
N PRO A 537 6.07 28.87 18.66
CA PRO A 537 6.79 28.96 19.93
C PRO A 537 7.70 27.76 20.16
N GLU A 538 7.34 26.59 19.66
CA GLU A 538 8.12 25.35 19.69
C GLU A 538 9.57 25.53 19.23
N CYS A 539 9.86 26.45 18.30
CA CYS A 539 11.22 26.65 17.79
C CYS A 539 12.17 27.27 18.83
N HIS A 540 11.65 27.94 19.87
CA HIS A 540 12.49 28.70 20.81
C HIS A 540 12.09 28.61 22.29
N ASP A 541 10.84 28.29 22.63
CA ASP A 541 10.39 28.23 24.03
C ASP A 541 10.83 26.91 24.70
N GLU A 542 11.87 26.98 25.54
CA GLU A 542 12.42 25.82 26.25
C GLU A 542 11.46 25.20 27.27
N THR A 543 10.38 25.89 27.65
CA THR A 543 9.35 25.29 28.51
C THR A 543 8.50 24.25 27.76
N ILE A 544 8.56 24.25 26.43
CA ILE A 544 7.93 23.25 25.57
C ILE A 544 8.96 22.17 25.23
N GLU A 545 8.76 20.98 25.78
CA GLU A 545 9.58 19.80 25.53
C GLU A 545 8.70 18.59 25.17
N ASN A 546 9.12 17.83 24.15
CA ASN A 546 8.47 16.59 23.69
C ASN A 546 6.98 16.67 23.35
N ASP A 547 6.50 17.87 23.04
CA ASP A 547 5.08 18.12 22.80
C ASP A 547 4.84 19.23 21.76
N ILE A 548 3.62 19.27 21.24
CA ILE A 548 3.13 20.33 20.35
C ILE A 548 2.01 21.06 21.12
N LYS A 549 2.23 22.34 21.41
CA LYS A 549 1.28 23.16 22.19
C LYS A 549 0.52 24.14 21.31
N ASP A 550 1.13 24.61 20.23
CA ASP A 550 0.48 25.48 19.26
C ASP A 550 -0.64 24.75 18.50
N GLU A 551 -1.82 25.36 18.45
CA GLU A 551 -3.00 24.76 17.81
C GLU A 551 -2.80 24.60 16.29
N ILE A 552 -2.14 25.54 15.63
CA ILE A 552 -1.91 25.50 14.18
C ILE A 552 -0.90 24.41 13.85
N LEU A 553 0.18 24.29 14.62
CA LEU A 553 1.14 23.20 14.50
C LEU A 553 0.48 21.84 14.81
N GLY A 554 -0.45 21.79 15.77
CA GLY A 554 -1.26 20.60 16.04
C GLY A 554 -2.13 20.18 14.86
N ILE A 555 -2.78 21.12 14.18
CA ILE A 555 -3.55 20.83 12.95
C ILE A 555 -2.61 20.41 11.81
N ALA A 556 -1.46 21.06 11.66
CA ALA A 556 -0.45 20.69 10.67
C ALA A 556 0.11 19.28 10.94
N TYR A 557 0.30 18.91 12.21
CA TYR A 557 0.67 17.57 12.65
C TYR A 557 -0.37 16.52 12.21
N ASP A 558 -1.64 16.83 12.40
CA ASP A 558 -2.76 15.98 11.98
C ASP A 558 -2.89 15.80 10.47
N LYS A 559 -2.66 16.87 9.70
CA LYS A 559 -2.65 16.81 8.23
C LYS A 559 -1.41 16.08 7.70
N SER A 560 -0.25 16.34 8.31
CA SER A 560 1.11 15.91 7.96
C SER A 560 1.65 16.31 6.58
N PHE A 561 0.78 16.48 5.57
CA PHE A 561 1.15 16.84 4.20
C PHE A 561 0.09 17.73 3.58
N THR A 562 0.50 18.61 2.66
CA THR A 562 -0.43 19.25 1.71
C THR A 562 -0.96 18.18 0.75
N SER A 563 -2.28 18.14 0.57
CA SER A 563 -2.92 17.23 -0.39
C SER A 563 -3.11 17.93 -1.74
N TYR A 564 -2.30 17.56 -2.73
CA TYR A 564 -2.46 18.04 -4.11
C TYR A 564 -3.27 17.04 -4.93
N LEU A 565 -4.45 17.45 -5.35
CA LEU A 565 -5.33 16.74 -6.28
C LEU A 565 -5.51 17.60 -7.55
N PRO A 566 -5.79 16.99 -8.73
CA PRO A 566 -6.05 17.74 -9.97
C PRO A 566 -7.12 18.85 -9.85
N ASP A 567 -8.10 18.65 -8.98
CA ASP A 567 -9.27 19.51 -8.75
C ASP A 567 -9.27 20.23 -7.39
N ASN A 568 -8.33 19.95 -6.49
CA ASN A 568 -8.32 20.54 -5.16
C ASN A 568 -6.93 20.53 -4.53
N VAL A 569 -6.59 21.60 -3.82
CA VAL A 569 -5.41 21.66 -2.95
C VAL A 569 -5.88 21.91 -1.52
N ASP A 570 -5.49 21.03 -0.59
CA ASP A 570 -5.68 21.21 0.85
C ASP A 570 -4.33 21.40 1.54
N PRO A 571 -3.90 22.66 1.79
CA PRO A 571 -2.61 22.98 2.40
C PRO A 571 -2.43 22.40 3.80
N MET A 572 -1.18 22.03 4.13
CA MET A 572 -0.79 21.63 5.47
C MET A 572 -0.86 22.81 6.45
N LEU A 573 -0.42 23.98 6.01
CA LEU A 573 -0.41 25.22 6.80
C LEU A 573 -1.50 26.21 6.33
N PRO A 574 -1.91 27.16 7.18
CA PRO A 574 -2.80 28.25 6.76
C PRO A 574 -2.19 29.09 5.64
N LYS A 575 -3.05 29.66 4.77
CA LYS A 575 -2.59 30.51 3.66
C LYS A 575 -1.82 31.74 4.13
N SER A 576 -2.16 32.31 5.28
CA SER A 576 -1.44 33.42 5.92
C SER A 576 -0.01 33.03 6.26
N PHE A 577 0.21 31.82 6.79
CA PHE A 577 1.52 31.28 7.14
C PHE A 577 2.35 30.98 5.89
N SER A 578 1.77 30.32 4.89
CA SER A 578 2.47 30.06 3.61
C SER A 578 2.93 31.37 2.97
N LYS A 579 2.03 32.35 2.80
CA LYS A 579 2.37 33.67 2.25
C LYS A 579 3.41 34.43 3.08
N ALA A 580 3.41 34.24 4.40
CA ALA A 580 4.37 34.89 5.28
C ALA A 580 5.79 34.31 5.12
N ALA A 581 5.91 33.00 4.87
CA ALA A 581 7.19 32.30 4.73
C ALA A 581 7.67 32.12 3.28
N ASP A 582 6.77 32.23 2.28
CA ASP A 582 7.08 32.03 0.86
C ASP A 582 8.30 32.84 0.40
N LEU A 583 9.13 32.20 -0.42
CA LEU A 583 10.24 32.83 -1.11
C LEU A 583 9.80 33.40 -2.47
N GLY A 584 10.72 34.06 -3.18
CA GLY A 584 10.50 34.49 -4.57
C GLY A 584 9.89 35.89 -4.76
N ILE A 585 9.52 36.60 -3.69
CA ILE A 585 9.03 37.99 -3.78
C ILE A 585 10.22 38.95 -3.72
N ASP A 586 10.66 39.45 -4.87
CA ASP A 586 11.82 40.32 -4.99
C ASP A 586 11.70 41.60 -4.13
N GLY A 587 12.79 41.98 -3.48
CA GLY A 587 12.89 43.11 -2.55
C GLY A 587 12.29 42.86 -1.16
N ARG A 588 11.54 41.77 -0.95
CA ARG A 588 11.01 41.41 0.38
C ARG A 588 12.07 40.64 1.16
N LYS A 589 12.42 41.13 2.36
CA LYS A 589 13.28 40.40 3.29
C LYS A 589 12.53 39.17 3.84
N SER A 590 12.91 37.99 3.37
CA SER A 590 12.34 36.70 3.76
C SER A 590 13.27 35.92 4.69
N LYS A 591 12.71 35.28 5.72
CA LYS A 591 13.43 34.40 6.66
C LYS A 591 13.68 33.05 5.98
N THR A 592 14.90 32.55 6.07
CA THR A 592 15.30 31.27 5.48
C THR A 592 16.13 30.43 6.45
N ILE A 593 16.13 29.11 6.24
CA ILE A 593 17.19 28.23 6.70
C ILE A 593 18.05 27.90 5.48
N THR A 594 19.33 28.29 5.53
CA THR A 594 20.26 28.09 4.42
C THR A 594 21.20 26.93 4.69
N PHE A 595 21.28 26.03 3.72
CA PHE A 595 22.21 24.91 3.66
C PHE A 595 23.32 25.25 2.68
N SER A 596 24.55 25.39 3.17
CA SER A 596 25.71 25.84 2.39
C SER A 596 26.77 24.74 2.30
N CYS A 597 27.45 24.63 1.16
CA CYS A 597 28.57 23.72 0.97
C CYS A 597 29.50 24.21 -0.15
N HIS A 598 30.80 23.99 -0.01
CA HIS A 598 31.77 24.24 -1.07
C HIS A 598 31.87 23.06 -2.04
N ILE A 599 31.99 23.39 -3.33
CA ILE A 599 32.19 22.43 -4.41
C ILE A 599 33.41 22.86 -5.22
N ILE A 600 34.31 21.90 -5.49
CA ILE A 600 35.34 22.05 -6.51
C ILE A 600 34.78 21.48 -7.81
N PHE A 601 34.74 22.30 -8.86
CA PHE A 601 34.20 21.95 -10.15
C PHE A 601 35.07 22.49 -11.28
N ASN A 602 35.60 21.58 -12.10
CA ASN A 602 36.24 21.90 -13.36
C ASN A 602 35.54 21.15 -14.50
N LYS A 603 34.88 21.92 -15.37
CA LYS A 603 34.12 21.40 -16.51
C LYS A 603 35.01 20.67 -17.52
N ASN A 604 36.22 21.16 -17.78
CA ASN A 604 37.15 20.64 -18.79
C ASN A 604 37.77 19.31 -18.34
N GLU A 605 38.10 19.19 -17.06
CA GLU A 605 38.69 17.97 -16.47
C GLU A 605 37.63 16.95 -16.01
N HIS A 606 36.33 17.27 -16.18
CA HIS A 606 35.22 16.48 -15.65
C HIS A 606 35.36 16.16 -14.16
N ARG A 607 35.98 17.08 -13.41
CA ARG A 607 36.23 16.93 -11.98
C ARG A 607 35.13 17.60 -11.19
N LEU A 608 34.52 16.85 -10.28
CA LEU A 608 33.58 17.33 -9.29
C LEU A 608 33.94 16.74 -7.93
N GLU A 609 34.05 17.59 -6.93
CA GLU A 609 34.30 17.20 -5.54
C GLU A 609 33.44 18.06 -4.60
N VAL A 610 32.59 17.40 -3.82
CA VAL A 610 31.78 18.04 -2.78
C VAL A 610 32.59 18.03 -1.48
N LEU A 611 32.95 19.21 -0.98
CA LEU A 611 33.74 19.37 0.24
C LEU A 611 32.83 19.28 1.47
N LYS A 612 32.44 18.07 1.84
CA LYS A 612 31.44 17.80 2.89
C LYS A 612 31.78 18.44 4.25
N GLU A 613 33.07 18.58 4.56
CA GLU A 613 33.57 19.23 5.77
C GLU A 613 33.23 20.72 5.86
N THR A 614 32.90 21.35 4.73
CA THR A 614 32.47 22.75 4.64
C THR A 614 30.94 22.91 4.77
N PHE A 615 30.20 21.80 4.87
CA PHE A 615 28.75 21.86 5.00
C PHE A 615 28.36 22.60 6.29
N ASN A 616 27.53 23.62 6.13
CA ASN A 616 27.03 24.43 7.24
C ASN A 616 25.54 24.74 7.07
N VAL A 617 24.82 24.74 8.19
CA VAL A 617 23.42 25.17 8.28
C VAL A 617 23.38 26.50 9.03
N SER A 618 22.56 27.46 8.58
CA SER A 618 22.37 28.72 9.28
C SER A 618 20.95 29.26 9.08
N LEU A 619 20.37 29.85 10.12
CA LEU A 619 19.25 30.76 9.94
C LEU A 619 19.74 32.00 9.19
N SER A 620 18.93 32.53 8.30
CA SER A 620 19.35 33.63 7.42
C SER A 620 18.20 34.48 6.89
N TYR A 621 18.57 35.53 6.16
CA TYR A 621 17.69 36.39 5.39
C TYR A 621 18.08 36.42 3.90
N ALA A 622 17.08 36.51 3.02
CA ALA A 622 17.25 36.72 1.58
C ALA A 622 16.21 37.73 1.07
N SER A 623 16.53 38.48 0.00
CA SER A 623 15.58 39.44 -0.60
C SER A 623 15.72 39.67 -2.10
N LYS A 624 16.87 39.38 -2.71
CA LYS A 624 17.06 39.50 -4.16
C LYS A 624 16.59 38.21 -4.84
N PHE A 625 15.38 38.21 -5.40
CA PHE A 625 14.74 37.06 -6.03
C PHE A 625 14.47 37.33 -7.52
N PRO A 626 15.45 37.10 -8.41
CA PRO A 626 15.23 37.24 -9.85
C PRO A 626 14.08 36.32 -10.31
N LYS A 627 13.21 36.83 -11.19
CA LYS A 627 12.11 36.04 -11.75
C LYS A 627 12.68 34.83 -12.51
N ALA A 628 12.38 33.63 -12.02
CA ALA A 628 12.87 32.38 -12.58
C ALA A 628 11.79 31.30 -12.47
N THR A 629 11.19 30.91 -13.59
CA THR A 629 10.36 29.69 -13.67
C THR A 629 11.14 28.56 -14.33
N TYR A 630 10.70 27.31 -14.20
CA TYR A 630 11.30 26.19 -14.95
C TYR A 630 11.42 26.52 -16.46
N LYS A 631 10.34 27.06 -17.05
CA LYS A 631 10.29 27.47 -18.46
C LYS A 631 11.26 28.61 -18.77
N ASP A 632 11.38 29.60 -17.89
CA ASP A 632 12.33 30.70 -18.07
C ASP A 632 13.78 30.18 -18.09
N ILE A 633 14.13 29.33 -17.12
CA ILE A 633 15.48 28.78 -16.99
C ILE A 633 15.84 27.89 -18.17
N ASP A 634 14.91 27.03 -18.62
CA ASP A 634 15.13 26.22 -19.83
C ASP A 634 15.33 27.09 -21.08
N ASN A 635 14.59 28.21 -21.21
CA ASN A 635 14.77 29.15 -22.32
C ASN A 635 16.09 29.93 -22.24
N VAL A 636 16.56 30.27 -21.04
CA VAL A 636 17.86 30.92 -20.82
C VAL A 636 18.99 29.96 -21.17
N LEU A 637 18.94 28.72 -20.69
CA LEU A 637 19.95 27.69 -20.97
C LEU A 637 20.02 27.32 -22.46
N SER A 638 18.89 27.40 -23.18
CA SER A 638 18.82 27.17 -24.62
C SER A 638 19.10 28.42 -25.49
N ARG A 639 19.41 29.58 -24.86
CA ARG A 639 19.65 30.87 -25.53
C ARG A 639 18.47 31.37 -26.38
N ILE A 640 17.26 30.99 -26.00
CA ILE A 640 16.00 31.47 -26.62
C ILE A 640 15.57 32.80 -26.00
N LYS A 641 15.86 33.00 -24.72
CA LYS A 641 15.51 34.20 -23.96
C LYS A 641 16.77 34.88 -23.42
N ASP A 642 16.84 36.20 -23.57
CA ASP A 642 17.91 37.01 -22.98
C ASP A 642 17.78 37.02 -21.45
N ALA A 643 18.92 36.90 -20.78
CA ALA A 643 19.07 37.05 -19.33
C ALA A 643 20.18 38.05 -19.04
N THR A 644 20.24 38.55 -17.79
CA THR A 644 21.40 39.34 -17.37
C THR A 644 22.67 38.48 -17.46
N PRO A 645 23.85 39.07 -17.73
CA PRO A 645 25.10 38.32 -17.75
C PRO A 645 25.36 37.52 -16.47
N GLU A 646 25.02 38.10 -15.31
CA GLU A 646 25.09 37.46 -13.99
C GLU A 646 24.22 36.20 -13.92
N MET A 647 22.93 36.31 -14.25
CA MET A 647 22.01 35.17 -14.24
C MET A 647 22.42 34.08 -15.23
N LEU A 648 22.90 34.46 -16.41
CA LEU A 648 23.35 33.49 -17.40
C LEU A 648 24.56 32.71 -16.92
N GLU A 649 25.55 33.37 -16.30
CA GLU A 649 26.73 32.70 -15.74
C GLU A 649 26.34 31.76 -14.59
N ASP A 650 25.53 32.24 -13.66
CA ASP A 650 25.10 31.47 -12.49
C ASP A 650 24.32 30.22 -12.89
N VAL A 651 23.26 30.38 -13.69
CA VAL A 651 22.36 29.29 -14.08
C VAL A 651 23.10 28.26 -14.95
N THR A 652 23.99 28.71 -15.85
CA THR A 652 24.81 27.80 -16.66
C THR A 652 25.77 26.98 -15.78
N THR A 653 26.37 27.63 -14.78
CA THR A 653 27.31 26.97 -13.86
C THR A 653 26.59 25.99 -12.94
N LEU A 654 25.47 26.41 -12.34
CA LEU A 654 24.60 25.58 -11.52
C LEU A 654 24.12 24.34 -12.28
N TYR A 655 23.68 24.51 -13.53
CA TYR A 655 23.27 23.39 -14.37
C TYR A 655 24.43 22.42 -14.62
N ALA A 656 25.62 22.91 -14.99
CA ALA A 656 26.78 22.05 -15.25
C ALA A 656 27.24 21.28 -13.99
N ILE A 657 27.15 21.90 -12.81
CA ILE A 657 27.40 21.25 -11.52
C ILE A 657 26.34 20.17 -11.26
N SER A 658 25.05 20.47 -11.50
CA SER A 658 23.95 19.52 -11.29
C SER A 658 24.08 18.27 -12.17
N GLU A 659 24.45 18.41 -13.44
CA GLU A 659 24.70 17.26 -14.33
C GLU A 659 25.86 16.39 -13.81
N SER A 660 26.89 17.04 -13.27
CA SER A 660 28.04 16.35 -12.70
C SER A 660 27.68 15.64 -11.38
N LEU A 661 26.86 16.27 -10.52
CA LEU A 661 26.32 15.65 -9.30
C LEU A 661 25.49 14.42 -9.63
N ARG A 662 24.62 14.52 -10.63
CA ARG A 662 23.81 13.39 -11.12
C ARG A 662 24.67 12.23 -11.58
N LYS A 663 25.67 12.49 -12.44
CA LYS A 663 26.63 11.48 -12.90
C LYS A 663 27.38 10.86 -11.72
N TYR A 664 27.82 11.68 -10.77
CA TYR A 664 28.49 11.21 -9.56
C TYR A 664 27.61 10.24 -8.76
N ARG A 665 26.34 10.56 -8.53
CA ARG A 665 25.39 9.66 -7.83
C ARG A 665 25.18 8.35 -8.58
N ILE A 666 25.01 8.38 -9.90
CA ILE A 666 24.83 7.17 -10.72
C ILE A 666 26.07 6.26 -10.65
N HIS A 667 27.26 6.83 -10.83
CA HIS A 667 28.50 6.05 -10.98
C HIS A 667 29.16 5.66 -9.66
N LYS A 668 29.14 6.54 -8.66
CA LYS A 668 29.79 6.29 -7.36
C LYS A 668 28.83 5.72 -6.32
N HIS A 669 27.57 6.13 -6.34
CA HIS A 669 26.58 5.72 -5.35
C HIS A 669 25.53 4.73 -5.87
N ASN A 670 25.64 4.30 -7.14
CA ASN A 670 24.69 3.39 -7.79
C ASN A 670 23.24 3.87 -7.70
N ALA A 671 23.02 5.19 -7.72
CA ALA A 671 21.69 5.78 -7.73
C ALA A 671 20.91 5.32 -8.97
N ILE A 672 19.61 5.09 -8.79
CA ILE A 672 18.71 4.62 -9.84
C ILE A 672 17.77 5.75 -10.19
N ILE A 673 17.86 6.21 -11.44
CA ILE A 673 17.05 7.30 -11.97
C ILE A 673 16.17 6.74 -13.09
N PHE A 674 14.88 7.03 -13.00
CA PHE A 674 13.94 6.75 -14.08
C PHE A 674 13.95 7.93 -15.03
N GLY A 675 14.06 7.67 -16.34
CA GLY A 675 14.02 8.72 -17.35
C GLY A 675 12.61 9.23 -17.61
N SER A 676 12.50 10.08 -18.63
CA SER A 676 11.22 10.57 -19.15
C SER A 676 10.30 9.41 -19.57
N GLY A 677 9.00 9.51 -19.25
CA GLY A 677 7.98 8.55 -19.68
C GLY A 677 7.39 7.65 -18.59
N PHE A 678 7.79 7.82 -17.32
CA PHE A 678 7.14 7.13 -16.19
C PHE A 678 5.78 7.76 -15.84
N ASN A 679 5.72 9.09 -15.87
CA ASN A 679 4.54 9.89 -15.54
C ASN A 679 4.02 10.57 -16.81
N LYS A 680 3.24 9.83 -17.60
CA LYS A 680 2.59 10.29 -18.81
C LYS A 680 1.10 10.50 -18.61
N GLY A 681 0.54 11.45 -19.35
CA GLY A 681 -0.89 11.74 -19.33
C GLY A 681 -1.42 12.03 -17.93
N LEU A 682 -0.72 12.89 -17.18
CA LEU A 682 -1.19 13.35 -15.87
C LEU A 682 -2.38 14.31 -16.07
N PRO A 683 -3.50 14.12 -15.37
CA PRO A 683 -4.65 14.98 -15.53
C PRO A 683 -4.41 16.37 -14.91
N LYS A 684 -4.63 17.40 -15.73
CA LYS A 684 -4.71 18.80 -15.36
C LYS A 684 -6.08 19.34 -15.76
N LEU A 685 -6.76 19.97 -14.82
CA LEU A 685 -8.07 20.57 -15.06
C LEU A 685 -7.89 22.04 -15.38
N MET A 686 -8.47 22.47 -16.51
CA MET A 686 -8.52 23.87 -16.90
C MET A 686 -9.97 24.34 -16.91
N PRO A 687 -10.25 25.60 -16.55
CA PRO A 687 -11.57 26.18 -16.78
C PRO A 687 -11.96 26.03 -18.26
N ASP A 688 -13.19 25.60 -18.52
CA ASP A 688 -13.72 25.49 -19.88
C ASP A 688 -13.88 26.90 -20.48
N LYS A 689 -13.45 27.06 -21.74
CA LYS A 689 -13.45 28.35 -22.44
C LYS A 689 -14.85 28.89 -22.74
N SER A 690 -15.86 28.02 -22.75
CA SER A 690 -17.25 28.34 -23.08
C SER A 690 -18.15 28.47 -21.85
N ASP A 691 -17.74 27.88 -20.72
CA ASP A 691 -18.51 27.85 -19.49
C ASP A 691 -17.56 27.71 -18.28
N GLU A 692 -17.29 28.81 -17.59
CA GLU A 692 -16.37 28.85 -16.43
C GLU A 692 -16.78 27.91 -15.28
N THR A 693 -18.01 27.38 -15.30
CA THR A 693 -18.49 26.39 -14.31
C THR A 693 -18.09 24.95 -14.64
N LYS A 694 -17.51 24.71 -15.83
CA LYS A 694 -17.02 23.40 -16.29
C LYS A 694 -15.50 23.39 -16.40
N PHE A 695 -14.94 22.17 -16.37
CA PHE A 695 -13.52 21.95 -16.55
C PHE A 695 -13.24 21.13 -17.81
N GLU A 696 -12.29 21.60 -18.61
CA GLU A 696 -11.64 20.80 -19.65
C GLU A 696 -10.54 19.94 -19.01
N ILE A 697 -10.58 18.63 -19.26
CA ILE A 697 -9.55 17.70 -18.79
C ILE A 697 -8.44 17.65 -19.85
N LYS A 698 -7.25 18.14 -19.49
CA LYS A 698 -6.04 17.98 -20.30
C LYS A 698 -5.11 16.97 -19.66
N LEU A 699 -4.38 16.25 -20.49
CA LEU A 699 -3.42 15.25 -20.06
C LEU A 699 -2.03 15.74 -20.47
N GLU A 700 -1.15 15.90 -19.48
CA GLU A 700 0.20 16.45 -19.67
C GLU A 700 1.26 15.45 -19.18
N ASP A 701 2.32 15.30 -19.94
CA ASP A 701 3.46 14.48 -19.55
C ASP A 701 4.37 15.26 -18.59
N GLN A 702 4.81 14.61 -17.52
CA GLN A 702 5.91 15.14 -16.74
C GLN A 702 7.20 15.01 -17.54
N LYS A 703 7.77 16.15 -17.91
CA LYS A 703 9.04 16.23 -18.63
C LYS A 703 10.17 16.52 -17.64
N GLU A 704 11.25 15.78 -17.78
CA GLU A 704 12.51 16.14 -17.16
C GLU A 704 13.25 17.08 -18.11
N THR A 705 13.48 18.31 -17.67
CA THR A 705 14.21 19.36 -18.40
C THR A 705 15.46 19.79 -17.64
N SER A 706 16.32 20.60 -18.26
CA SER A 706 17.58 21.06 -17.66
C SER A 706 17.37 21.77 -16.32
N SER A 707 16.36 22.63 -16.24
CA SER A 707 15.94 23.30 -15.00
C SER A 707 15.46 22.32 -13.91
N THR A 708 14.69 21.28 -14.26
CA THR A 708 14.24 20.27 -13.27
C THR A 708 15.40 19.43 -12.72
N ILE A 709 16.39 19.13 -13.56
CA ILE A 709 17.63 18.45 -13.14
C ILE A 709 18.38 19.35 -12.16
N LEU A 710 18.58 20.62 -12.52
CA LEU A 710 19.25 21.62 -11.70
C LEU A 710 18.67 21.64 -10.27
N VAL A 711 17.37 21.92 -10.14
CA VAL A 711 16.72 22.02 -8.83
C VAL A 711 16.81 20.68 -8.08
N SER A 712 16.45 19.57 -8.74
CA SER A 712 16.40 18.26 -8.09
C SER A 712 17.72 17.81 -7.47
N GLU A 713 18.86 18.05 -8.13
CA GLU A 713 20.17 17.61 -7.64
C GLU A 713 20.63 18.42 -6.43
N PHE A 714 20.34 19.73 -6.39
CA PHE A 714 20.67 20.56 -5.22
C PHE A 714 19.77 20.25 -4.02
N MET A 715 18.48 19.95 -4.24
CA MET A 715 17.61 19.47 -3.15
C MET A 715 18.06 18.12 -2.61
N ILE A 716 18.45 17.19 -3.51
CA ILE A 716 19.00 15.88 -3.11
C ILE A 716 20.29 16.07 -2.32
N LEU A 717 21.19 16.96 -2.76
CA LEU A 717 22.44 17.27 -2.07
C LEU A 717 22.17 17.84 -0.67
N ALA A 718 21.31 18.85 -0.55
CA ALA A 718 20.96 19.48 0.72
C ALA A 718 20.36 18.47 1.71
N ASN A 719 19.39 17.67 1.27
CA ASN A 719 18.77 16.62 2.10
C ASN A 719 19.77 15.53 2.52
N SER A 720 20.70 15.14 1.64
CA SER A 720 21.71 14.12 1.93
C SER A 720 22.74 14.62 2.95
N LEU A 721 23.27 15.83 2.75
CA LEU A 721 24.24 16.44 3.67
C LEU A 721 23.58 16.79 5.02
N CYS A 722 22.33 17.24 5.03
CA CYS A 722 21.58 17.46 6.26
C CYS A 722 21.35 16.17 7.04
N GLY A 723 21.07 15.04 6.36
CA GLY A 723 21.01 13.73 7.00
C GLY A 723 22.33 13.33 7.69
N GLU A 724 23.47 13.55 7.03
CA GLU A 724 24.81 13.35 7.61
C GLU A 724 25.06 14.29 8.81
N TYR A 725 24.62 15.55 8.72
CA TYR A 725 24.72 16.55 9.79
C TYR A 725 23.92 16.15 11.03
N PHE A 726 22.65 15.72 10.87
CA PHE A 726 21.82 15.25 11.98
C PHE A 726 22.45 14.06 12.69
N LYS A 727 22.94 13.07 11.93
CA LYS A 727 23.61 11.90 12.50
C LYS A 727 24.89 12.28 13.24
N LYS A 728 25.74 13.13 12.64
CA LYS A 728 27.01 13.56 13.24
C LYS A 728 26.82 14.31 14.55
N ASN A 729 25.79 15.15 14.62
CA ASN A 729 25.50 15.97 15.80
C ASN A 729 24.52 15.31 16.79
N GLY A 730 24.09 14.06 16.55
CA GLY A 730 23.16 13.34 17.43
C GLY A 730 21.78 13.99 17.52
N ILE A 731 21.34 14.71 16.49
CA ILE A 731 20.04 15.39 16.45
C ILE A 731 18.94 14.38 16.08
N PRO A 732 17.90 14.19 16.90
CA PRO A 732 16.75 13.37 16.52
C PRO A 732 16.01 14.00 15.34
N GLY A 733 15.80 13.24 14.26
CA GLY A 733 15.17 13.76 13.04
C GLY A 733 14.40 12.69 12.27
N VAL A 734 13.59 13.15 11.32
CA VAL A 734 12.75 12.30 10.47
C VAL A 734 13.48 12.04 9.15
N PHE A 735 13.98 10.82 8.98
CA PHE A 735 14.65 10.35 7.77
C PHE A 735 13.65 9.73 6.80
N ARG A 736 13.99 9.74 5.52
CA ARG A 736 13.26 9.03 4.46
C ARG A 736 14.17 7.96 3.87
N CYS A 737 13.75 6.71 3.98
CA CYS A 737 14.56 5.53 3.71
C CYS A 737 13.99 4.74 2.54
N TYR A 738 14.83 3.91 1.92
CA TYR A 738 14.42 2.96 0.89
C TYR A 738 15.32 1.72 0.96
N SER A 739 14.69 0.56 1.17
CA SER A 739 15.37 -0.74 1.21
C SER A 739 15.05 -1.53 -0.07
N ASN A 740 16.08 -2.05 -0.73
CA ASN A 740 15.90 -2.95 -1.87
C ASN A 740 15.20 -4.24 -1.42
N LEU A 741 14.35 -4.81 -2.28
CA LEU A 741 13.75 -6.12 -2.01
C LEU A 741 14.82 -7.22 -2.10
N GLU A 742 14.63 -8.28 -1.31
CA GLU A 742 15.39 -9.51 -1.49
C GLU A 742 14.88 -10.26 -2.73
N LEU A 743 15.81 -10.62 -3.61
CA LEU A 743 15.53 -11.24 -4.90
C LEU A 743 16.39 -12.51 -5.05
N SER A 744 15.89 -13.48 -5.82
CA SER A 744 16.72 -14.61 -6.24
C SER A 744 17.92 -14.15 -7.08
N ILE A 745 18.96 -14.98 -7.17
CA ILE A 745 20.18 -14.69 -7.95
C ILE A 745 19.85 -14.26 -9.39
N ARG A 746 18.93 -14.98 -10.05
CA ARG A 746 18.53 -14.69 -11.44
C ARG A 746 17.78 -13.37 -11.55
N ALA A 747 16.80 -13.12 -10.68
CA ALA A 747 16.05 -11.87 -10.66
C ALA A 747 16.97 -10.67 -10.37
N ASN A 748 17.91 -10.84 -9.42
CA ASN A 748 18.86 -9.79 -9.05
C ASN A 748 19.81 -9.44 -10.22
N ASN A 749 20.31 -10.44 -10.96
CA ASN A 749 21.11 -10.18 -12.16
C ASN A 749 20.31 -9.41 -13.23
N GLN A 750 19.04 -9.75 -13.43
CA GLN A 750 18.16 -9.02 -14.37
C GLN A 750 17.88 -7.58 -13.92
N TYR A 751 17.73 -7.36 -12.62
CA TYR A 751 17.60 -6.03 -12.04
C TYR A 751 18.87 -5.20 -12.25
N HIS A 752 20.04 -5.77 -11.96
CA HIS A 752 21.33 -5.08 -12.14
C HIS A 752 21.63 -4.71 -13.61
N LEU A 753 21.21 -5.54 -14.57
CA LEU A 753 21.34 -5.21 -16.00
C LEU A 753 20.65 -3.89 -16.36
N ILE A 754 19.57 -3.53 -15.66
CA ILE A 754 18.86 -2.26 -15.89
C ILE A 754 19.63 -1.09 -15.25
N ASN A 755 20.25 -1.29 -14.09
CA ASN A 755 21.15 -0.29 -13.52
C ASN A 755 22.36 -0.02 -14.43
N ASP A 756 22.89 -1.04 -15.09
CA ASP A 756 23.98 -0.88 -16.04
C ASP A 756 23.58 -0.08 -17.28
N LYS A 757 22.30 -0.17 -17.72
CA LYS A 757 21.77 0.69 -18.79
C LYS A 757 21.79 2.16 -18.37
N VAL A 758 21.34 2.47 -17.13
CA VAL A 758 21.35 3.83 -16.57
C VAL A 758 22.77 4.39 -16.53
N LYS A 759 23.75 3.59 -16.08
CA LYS A 759 25.18 3.98 -16.08
C LYS A 759 25.74 4.29 -17.47
N ARG A 760 25.17 3.71 -18.52
CA ARG A 760 25.54 3.97 -19.93
C ARG A 760 24.74 5.14 -20.55
N GLY A 761 23.98 5.88 -19.74
CA GLY A 761 23.15 7.01 -20.21
C GLY A 761 21.85 6.60 -20.91
N ARG A 762 21.47 5.31 -20.86
CA ARG A 762 20.20 4.81 -21.41
C ARG A 762 19.20 4.62 -20.29
N PHE A 763 18.29 5.57 -20.13
CA PHE A 763 17.25 5.47 -19.12
C PHE A 763 16.17 4.42 -19.47
N PRO A 764 15.62 3.69 -18.50
CA PRO A 764 14.61 2.66 -18.76
C PRO A 764 13.30 3.27 -19.30
N GLY A 765 12.82 2.77 -20.43
CA GLY A 765 11.49 3.09 -20.96
C GLY A 765 10.37 2.25 -20.33
N LEU A 766 9.11 2.47 -20.74
CA LEU A 766 7.92 1.78 -20.17
C LEU A 766 8.06 0.25 -20.11
N ARG A 767 8.62 -0.36 -21.16
CA ARG A 767 8.85 -1.82 -21.21
C ARG A 767 9.83 -2.30 -20.14
N ASP A 768 10.98 -1.64 -20.03
CA ASP A 768 12.00 -1.99 -19.02
C ASP A 768 11.43 -1.77 -17.61
N LEU A 769 10.73 -0.64 -17.41
CA LEU A 769 10.07 -0.31 -16.14
C LEU A 769 9.01 -1.34 -15.74
N SER A 770 8.16 -1.76 -16.68
CA SER A 770 7.12 -2.76 -16.41
C SER A 770 7.71 -4.08 -15.91
N ARG A 771 8.90 -4.45 -16.40
CA ARG A 771 9.62 -5.67 -15.99
C ARG A 771 10.25 -5.59 -14.61
N VAL A 772 10.68 -4.40 -14.18
CA VAL A 772 11.30 -4.21 -12.85
C VAL A 772 10.40 -3.61 -11.80
N ALA A 773 9.23 -3.08 -12.17
CA ALA A 773 8.32 -2.42 -11.24
C ALA A 773 7.99 -3.31 -10.03
N SER A 774 7.83 -4.60 -10.26
CA SER A 774 7.57 -5.59 -9.21
C SER A 774 8.76 -5.86 -8.28
N PHE A 775 9.98 -5.53 -8.71
CA PHE A 775 11.22 -5.65 -7.93
C PHE A 775 11.58 -4.38 -7.15
N LEU A 776 10.94 -3.26 -7.47
CA LEU A 776 11.13 -1.99 -6.76
C LEU A 776 10.33 -2.00 -5.46
N ASN A 777 10.96 -1.52 -4.39
CA ASN A 777 10.28 -1.24 -3.14
C ASN A 777 9.63 0.16 -3.14
N SER A 778 9.16 0.62 -1.98
CA SER A 778 8.71 2.00 -1.77
C SER A 778 9.52 2.66 -0.67
N SER A 779 9.59 3.99 -0.69
CA SER A 779 10.22 4.76 0.39
C SER A 779 9.31 4.83 1.62
N PHE A 780 9.89 4.93 2.81
CA PHE A 780 9.18 5.10 4.08
C PHE A 780 9.93 6.05 5.01
N TYR A 781 9.26 6.62 6.01
CA TYR A 781 9.89 7.47 7.03
C TYR A 781 10.44 6.65 8.20
N SER A 782 11.53 7.11 8.81
CA SER A 782 12.24 6.45 9.92
C SER A 782 12.87 7.46 10.86
N ALA A 783 12.92 7.14 12.16
CA ALA A 783 13.61 7.94 13.18
C ALA A 783 15.09 7.57 13.22
N ILE A 784 15.40 6.38 12.71
CA ILE A 784 16.73 5.83 12.67
C ILE A 784 17.32 6.16 11.29
N PRO A 785 18.52 6.76 11.23
CA PRO A 785 19.18 7.05 9.96
C PRO A 785 19.48 5.76 9.20
N MET A 786 18.87 5.60 8.02
CA MET A 786 19.12 4.47 7.11
C MET A 786 19.33 4.97 5.68
N ALA A 787 19.88 4.09 4.84
CA ALA A 787 20.16 4.42 3.44
C ALA A 787 18.87 4.61 2.63
N HIS A 788 18.97 5.45 1.59
CA HIS A 788 17.96 5.55 0.54
C HIS A 788 18.55 5.02 -0.76
N ALA A 789 18.42 3.71 -0.99
CA ALA A 789 19.14 3.02 -2.06
C ALA A 789 18.88 3.59 -3.47
N MET A 790 17.66 4.08 -3.76
CA MET A 790 17.36 4.70 -5.06
C MET A 790 18.11 6.03 -5.29
N ILE A 791 18.31 6.83 -4.24
CA ILE A 791 18.97 8.14 -4.35
C ILE A 791 20.49 7.99 -4.35
N GLY A 792 20.99 6.89 -3.76
CA GLY A 792 22.41 6.68 -3.52
C GLY A 792 22.93 7.39 -2.28
N ALA A 793 22.05 7.76 -1.34
CA ALA A 793 22.43 8.46 -0.11
C ALA A 793 22.55 7.48 1.07
N SER A 794 23.61 7.61 1.86
CA SER A 794 23.85 6.78 3.06
C SER A 794 22.83 7.07 4.16
N GLN A 795 22.38 8.33 4.23
CA GLN A 795 21.26 8.84 5.01
C GLN A 795 20.57 9.89 4.15
N TYR A 796 19.24 9.97 4.21
CA TYR A 796 18.48 10.98 3.49
C TYR A 796 17.41 11.54 4.42
N LEU A 797 17.52 12.83 4.75
CA LEU A 797 16.63 13.52 5.67
C LEU A 797 16.06 14.74 4.95
N THR A 798 14.73 14.86 4.92
CA THR A 798 14.09 15.90 4.11
C THR A 798 13.94 17.20 4.89
N VAL A 799 14.44 18.30 4.32
CA VAL A 799 14.38 19.67 4.88
C VAL A 799 13.98 20.73 3.85
N THR A 800 13.60 20.30 2.66
CA THR A 800 13.52 21.14 1.45
C THR A 800 12.10 21.57 1.12
N SER A 801 11.09 21.11 1.88
CA SER A 801 9.71 21.62 1.70
C SER A 801 8.90 21.67 2.99
N PRO A 802 9.30 22.50 3.96
CA PRO A 802 8.63 22.61 5.26
C PRO A 802 7.22 23.19 5.20
N LEU A 803 6.82 23.88 4.11
CA LEU A 803 5.46 24.43 3.98
C LEU A 803 4.40 23.35 3.72
N ARG A 804 4.82 22.24 3.12
CA ARG A 804 3.94 21.17 2.62
C ARG A 804 4.25 19.77 3.15
N ARG A 805 5.36 19.59 3.87
CA ARG A 805 5.75 18.33 4.51
C ARG A 805 6.08 18.56 5.97
N LEU A 806 5.29 17.96 6.84
CA LEU A 806 5.55 17.99 8.29
C LEU A 806 6.90 17.38 8.67
N PRO A 807 7.39 16.27 8.07
CA PRO A 807 8.75 15.78 8.35
C PRO A 807 9.82 16.88 8.21
N ASP A 808 9.73 17.69 7.16
CA ASP A 808 10.64 18.80 6.91
C ASP A 808 10.47 19.92 7.96
N LEU A 809 9.23 20.26 8.32
CA LEU A 809 8.92 21.23 9.38
C LEU A 809 9.45 20.79 10.76
N ILE A 810 9.31 19.51 11.11
CA ILE A 810 9.84 18.95 12.36
C ILE A 810 11.37 19.00 12.36
N ASN A 811 12.01 18.64 11.25
CA ASN A 811 13.46 18.77 11.12
C ASN A 811 13.91 20.23 11.24
N HIS A 812 13.14 21.19 10.72
CA HIS A 812 13.41 22.63 10.90
C HIS A 812 13.28 23.06 12.37
N LEU A 813 12.24 22.63 13.09
CA LEU A 813 12.10 22.93 14.53
C LEU A 813 13.29 22.40 15.34
N GLN A 814 13.78 21.20 15.02
CA GLN A 814 15.00 20.65 15.63
C GLN A 814 16.25 21.45 15.28
N LEU A 815 16.36 21.93 14.04
CA LEU A 815 17.46 22.81 13.62
C LEU A 815 17.43 24.15 14.36
N HIS A 816 16.28 24.77 14.56
CA HIS A 816 16.17 26.01 15.35
C HIS A 816 16.71 25.84 16.77
N ARG A 817 16.28 24.78 17.48
CA ARG A 817 16.80 24.47 18.82
C ARG A 817 18.30 24.24 18.81
N HIS A 818 18.77 23.41 17.88
CA HIS A 818 20.18 23.07 17.78
C HIS A 818 21.07 24.28 17.48
N LEU A 819 20.68 25.13 16.52
CA LEU A 819 21.44 26.32 16.11
C LEU A 819 21.46 27.40 17.19
N SER A 820 20.44 27.44 18.05
CA SER A 820 20.36 28.34 19.21
C SER A 820 21.02 27.76 20.48
N GLY A 821 21.66 26.59 20.40
CA GLY A 821 22.32 25.95 21.54
C GLY A 821 21.36 25.39 22.59
N LYS A 822 20.08 25.17 22.23
CA LYS A 822 19.02 24.67 23.11
C LYS A 822 18.88 23.14 22.99
N ASN A 823 18.21 22.55 23.98
CA ASN A 823 17.86 21.13 23.93
C ASN A 823 16.94 20.83 22.73
N PRO A 824 17.07 19.64 22.09
CA PRO A 824 16.14 19.20 21.05
C PRO A 824 14.70 19.28 21.54
N LEU A 825 13.81 19.79 20.68
CA LEU A 825 12.38 19.89 20.98
C LEU A 825 11.76 18.51 21.17
N PHE A 826 12.14 17.56 20.31
CA PHE A 826 11.65 16.18 20.36
C PHE A 826 12.80 15.21 20.60
N THR A 827 12.61 14.29 21.53
CA THR A 827 13.51 13.15 21.77
C THR A 827 13.41 12.13 20.64
N GLN A 828 14.39 11.23 20.60
CA GLN A 828 14.41 10.12 19.66
C GLN A 828 13.14 9.25 19.73
N ASP A 829 12.66 8.96 20.95
CA ASP A 829 11.45 8.16 21.16
C ASP A 829 10.21 8.93 20.68
N LYS A 830 10.11 10.23 20.97
CA LYS A 830 8.99 11.04 20.46
C LYS A 830 8.95 11.08 18.93
N ILE A 831 10.10 11.24 18.27
CA ILE A 831 10.17 11.21 16.79
C ILE A 831 9.73 9.85 16.24
N LYS A 832 10.12 8.75 16.89
CA LYS A 832 9.72 7.39 16.52
C LYS A 832 8.21 7.21 16.55
N ASP A 833 7.54 7.80 17.53
CA ASP A 833 6.09 7.72 17.67
C ASP A 833 5.37 8.53 16.60
N MET A 834 5.87 9.74 16.31
CA MET A 834 5.32 10.64 15.31
C MET A 834 5.37 10.06 13.90
N ILE A 835 6.37 9.22 13.58
CA ILE A 835 6.53 8.61 12.26
C ILE A 835 5.34 7.76 11.85
N TRP A 836 4.72 7.03 12.78
CA TRP A 836 3.58 6.18 12.43
C TRP A 836 2.43 7.01 11.87
N LYS A 837 2.17 8.16 12.48
CA LYS A 837 1.14 9.10 12.02
C LYS A 837 1.52 9.73 10.68
N MET A 838 2.76 10.22 10.55
CA MET A 838 3.26 10.81 9.30
C MET A 838 3.21 9.79 8.15
N GLN A 839 3.70 8.58 8.37
CA GLN A 839 3.71 7.51 7.38
C GLN A 839 2.29 7.12 6.97
N SER A 840 1.38 6.99 7.94
CA SER A 840 -0.05 6.76 7.69
C SER A 840 -0.65 7.85 6.78
N ARG A 841 -0.47 9.13 7.11
CA ARG A 841 -0.99 10.24 6.29
C ARG A 841 -0.36 10.29 4.89
N ALA A 842 0.92 9.96 4.77
CA ALA A 842 1.57 9.85 3.47
C ALA A 842 0.94 8.74 2.60
N ASP A 843 0.67 7.57 3.18
CA ASP A 843 0.07 6.45 2.47
C ASP A 843 -1.40 6.73 2.08
N ILE A 844 -2.17 7.40 2.96
CA ILE A 844 -3.55 7.84 2.68
C ILE A 844 -3.56 8.81 1.50
N THR A 845 -2.78 9.89 1.59
CA THR A 845 -2.72 10.94 0.57
C THR A 845 -2.29 10.38 -0.77
N LYS A 846 -1.27 9.51 -0.79
CA LYS A 846 -0.80 8.82 -2.00
C LYS A 846 -1.90 7.94 -2.61
N THR A 847 -2.62 7.18 -1.80
CA THR A 847 -3.70 6.29 -2.27
C THR A 847 -4.84 7.08 -2.89
N ILE A 848 -5.26 8.16 -2.24
CA ILE A 848 -6.38 8.97 -2.72
C ILE A 848 -5.99 9.77 -3.96
N ALA A 849 -4.79 10.37 -3.98
CA ALA A 849 -4.28 11.04 -5.17
C ALA A 849 -4.24 10.09 -6.37
N HIS A 850 -3.82 8.84 -6.18
CA HIS A 850 -3.85 7.84 -7.25
C HIS A 850 -5.28 7.57 -7.75
N SER A 851 -6.25 7.41 -6.84
CA SER A 851 -7.67 7.21 -7.21
C SER A 851 -8.25 8.42 -7.96
N VAL A 852 -7.97 9.64 -7.52
CA VAL A 852 -8.48 10.86 -8.17
C VAL A 852 -7.85 11.06 -9.56
N ASN A 853 -6.54 10.84 -9.70
CA ASN A 853 -5.90 10.89 -11.00
C ASN A 853 -6.45 9.80 -11.96
N THR A 854 -6.72 8.60 -11.44
CA THR A 854 -7.38 7.53 -12.19
C THR A 854 -8.78 7.94 -12.62
N TYR A 855 -9.58 8.50 -11.71
CA TYR A 855 -10.92 9.01 -12.01
C TYR A 855 -10.91 9.99 -13.18
N TRP A 856 -10.07 11.03 -13.14
CA TRP A 856 -10.02 12.03 -14.21
C TRP A 856 -9.50 11.46 -15.54
N THR A 857 -8.51 10.57 -15.48
CA THR A 857 -7.99 9.87 -16.68
C THR A 857 -9.08 9.03 -17.34
N LEU A 858 -9.80 8.21 -16.57
CA LEU A 858 -10.87 7.36 -17.09
C LEU A 858 -12.08 8.18 -17.54
N LYS A 859 -12.39 9.30 -16.86
CA LYS A 859 -13.45 10.23 -17.28
C LYS A 859 -13.14 10.84 -18.65
N HIS A 860 -11.88 11.21 -18.89
CA HIS A 860 -11.40 11.69 -20.20
C HIS A 860 -11.48 10.59 -21.27
N LEU A 861 -11.01 9.37 -20.99
CA LEU A 861 -11.11 8.24 -21.93
C LEU A 861 -12.57 7.93 -22.29
N ARG A 862 -13.50 8.04 -21.33
CA ARG A 862 -14.94 7.88 -21.57
C ARG A 862 -15.49 8.96 -22.51
N GLN A 863 -15.01 10.20 -22.41
CA GLN A 863 -15.39 11.27 -23.35
C GLN A 863 -14.91 10.96 -24.77
N ILE A 864 -13.67 10.46 -24.91
CA ILE A 864 -13.14 10.03 -26.21
C ILE A 864 -13.99 8.92 -26.82
N LEU A 865 -14.32 7.87 -26.04
CA LEU A 865 -15.14 6.76 -26.52
C LEU A 865 -16.56 7.18 -26.93
N ASN A 866 -17.14 8.17 -26.25
CA ASN A 866 -18.44 8.72 -26.62
C ASN A 866 -18.41 9.43 -27.98
N ALA A 867 -17.28 10.03 -28.36
CA ALA A 867 -17.07 10.63 -29.67
C ALA A 867 -16.68 9.59 -30.73
N GLU A 868 -15.81 8.63 -30.39
CA GLU A 868 -15.25 7.61 -31.28
C GLU A 868 -15.41 6.21 -30.67
N LYS A 869 -16.59 5.58 -30.87
CA LYS A 869 -16.92 4.29 -30.24
C LYS A 869 -15.96 3.13 -30.55
N ASN A 870 -15.34 3.14 -31.73
CA ASN A 870 -14.46 2.06 -32.20
C ASN A 870 -12.98 2.34 -32.02
N LYS A 871 -12.61 3.34 -31.20
CA LYS A 871 -11.21 3.69 -30.96
C LYS A 871 -10.49 2.55 -30.26
N THR A 872 -9.32 2.20 -30.77
CA THR A 872 -8.43 1.18 -30.21
C THR A 872 -7.23 1.84 -29.53
N PHE A 873 -6.63 1.12 -28.59
CA PHE A 873 -5.51 1.59 -27.78
C PHE A 873 -4.44 0.51 -27.63
N ASP A 874 -3.19 0.95 -27.58
CA ASP A 874 -2.07 0.05 -27.32
C ASP A 874 -1.83 -0.06 -25.82
N VAL A 875 -1.73 -1.30 -25.33
CA VAL A 875 -1.56 -1.59 -23.90
C VAL A 875 -0.28 -2.38 -23.64
N CYS A 876 0.41 -2.03 -22.56
CA CYS A 876 1.57 -2.73 -22.07
C CYS A 876 1.16 -3.70 -20.95
N VAL A 877 1.61 -4.95 -21.04
CA VAL A 877 1.32 -6.01 -20.06
C VAL A 877 2.13 -5.79 -18.78
N LEU A 878 1.46 -5.86 -17.63
CA LEU A 878 2.03 -5.60 -16.29
C LEU A 878 2.04 -6.82 -15.36
N SER A 879 1.31 -7.89 -15.68
CA SER A 879 1.28 -9.11 -14.87
C SER A 879 1.34 -10.36 -15.72
N VAL A 880 1.65 -11.48 -15.06
CA VAL A 880 1.42 -12.81 -15.63
C VAL A 880 -0.09 -13.05 -15.85
N PRO A 881 -0.46 -13.93 -16.79
CA PRO A 881 -1.85 -14.32 -16.99
C PRO A 881 -2.43 -15.06 -15.78
N ILE A 882 -3.62 -14.64 -15.34
CA ILE A 882 -4.42 -15.30 -14.31
C ILE A 882 -5.85 -15.41 -14.84
N ASP A 883 -6.37 -16.64 -14.89
CA ASP A 883 -7.71 -16.97 -15.42
C ASP A 883 -8.02 -16.35 -16.81
N GLY A 884 -7.00 -16.32 -17.69
CA GLY A 884 -7.12 -15.79 -19.05
C GLY A 884 -7.08 -14.26 -19.13
N THR A 885 -6.69 -13.57 -18.06
CA THR A 885 -6.57 -12.10 -18.04
C THR A 885 -5.20 -11.65 -17.57
N VAL A 886 -4.76 -10.46 -18.01
CA VAL A 886 -3.53 -9.81 -17.54
C VAL A 886 -3.82 -8.39 -17.08
N LYS A 887 -3.10 -7.90 -16.07
CA LYS A 887 -3.06 -6.46 -15.76
C LYS A 887 -2.31 -5.74 -16.87
N CYS A 888 -2.77 -4.57 -17.27
CA CYS A 888 -2.15 -3.78 -18.33
C CYS A 888 -2.27 -2.27 -18.05
N VAL A 889 -1.54 -1.46 -18.82
CA VAL A 889 -1.63 0.01 -18.80
C VAL A 889 -1.47 0.54 -20.23
N MET A 890 -2.20 1.60 -20.58
CA MET A 890 -2.00 2.24 -21.89
C MET A 890 -0.67 2.99 -21.92
N LYS A 891 -0.01 2.97 -23.07
CA LYS A 891 1.34 3.54 -23.26
C LYS A 891 1.43 5.05 -22.95
N ASP A 892 0.34 5.79 -23.19
CA ASP A 892 0.31 7.25 -23.10
C ASP A 892 -0.40 7.77 -21.84
N TYR A 893 -0.91 6.88 -20.97
CA TYR A 893 -1.71 7.27 -19.82
C TYR A 893 -1.31 6.47 -18.57
N SER A 894 -0.50 7.05 -17.67
CA SER A 894 0.03 6.32 -16.49
C SER A 894 -1.05 5.83 -15.52
N PHE A 895 -2.20 6.50 -15.46
CA PHE A 895 -3.34 6.14 -14.60
C PHE A 895 -4.43 5.33 -15.31
N SER A 896 -4.15 4.79 -16.50
CA SER A 896 -5.07 3.91 -17.26
C SER A 896 -4.88 2.42 -16.95
N ARG A 897 -4.54 2.08 -15.70
CA ARG A 897 -4.31 0.68 -15.33
C ARG A 897 -5.62 -0.10 -15.38
N GLY A 898 -5.62 -1.25 -16.04
CA GLY A 898 -6.80 -2.07 -16.26
C GLY A 898 -6.48 -3.55 -16.42
N THR A 899 -7.46 -4.32 -16.85
CA THR A 899 -7.32 -5.75 -17.17
C THR A 899 -7.60 -6.00 -18.64
N LEU A 900 -6.75 -6.80 -19.29
CA LEU A 900 -6.93 -7.26 -20.66
C LEU A 900 -7.33 -8.73 -20.65
N LYS A 901 -8.43 -9.05 -21.34
CA LYS A 901 -8.84 -10.42 -21.60
C LYS A 901 -8.08 -10.98 -22.79
N LEU A 902 -7.43 -12.13 -22.61
CA LEU A 902 -6.65 -12.78 -23.65
C LEU A 902 -7.51 -13.73 -24.49
N ASN A 903 -7.15 -13.85 -25.77
CA ASN A 903 -7.73 -14.85 -26.67
C ASN A 903 -7.18 -16.23 -26.34
N LYS A 904 -8.07 -17.25 -26.26
CA LYS A 904 -7.72 -18.60 -25.80
C LYS A 904 -6.62 -19.27 -26.64
N ASP A 905 -6.56 -18.95 -27.92
CA ASP A 905 -5.63 -19.56 -28.88
C ASP A 905 -4.33 -18.74 -29.07
N SER A 906 -4.19 -17.61 -28.37
CA SER A 906 -3.02 -16.74 -28.47
C SER A 906 -1.89 -17.19 -27.55
N ILE A 907 -0.65 -16.98 -27.99
CA ILE A 907 0.54 -17.19 -27.14
C ILE A 907 0.44 -16.21 -25.96
N PRO A 908 0.56 -16.69 -24.71
CA PRO A 908 0.44 -15.81 -23.55
C PRO A 908 1.53 -14.73 -23.57
N PRO A 909 1.19 -13.45 -23.41
CA PRO A 909 2.16 -12.37 -23.43
C PRO A 909 3.02 -12.37 -22.16
N VAL A 910 4.22 -11.79 -22.26
CA VAL A 910 5.12 -11.61 -21.11
C VAL A 910 5.02 -10.17 -20.61
N ILE A 911 5.33 -9.95 -19.33
CA ILE A 911 5.40 -8.62 -18.74
C ILE A 911 6.32 -7.69 -19.55
N GLY A 912 5.80 -6.51 -19.87
CA GLY A 912 6.44 -5.50 -20.70
C GLY A 912 6.17 -5.64 -22.21
N ASP A 913 5.49 -6.69 -22.66
CA ASP A 913 5.07 -6.77 -24.06
C ASP A 913 3.91 -5.79 -24.32
N THR A 914 3.86 -5.26 -25.54
CA THR A 914 2.82 -4.35 -26.01
C THR A 914 1.85 -5.12 -26.89
N ILE A 915 0.56 -4.97 -26.62
CA ILE A 915 -0.52 -5.53 -27.42
C ILE A 915 -1.23 -4.33 -28.06
N GLU A 916 -1.23 -4.33 -29.39
CA GLU A 916 -1.77 -3.24 -30.19
C GLU A 916 -3.25 -3.46 -30.49
N GLY A 917 -3.98 -2.36 -30.73
CA GLY A 917 -5.35 -2.45 -31.25
C GLY A 917 -6.42 -2.89 -30.24
N CYS A 918 -6.16 -2.81 -28.94
CA CYS A 918 -7.12 -3.25 -27.92
C CYS A 918 -8.34 -2.31 -27.82
N LYS A 919 -9.53 -2.90 -27.66
CA LYS A 919 -10.78 -2.15 -27.45
C LYS A 919 -11.13 -2.11 -25.97
N ILE A 920 -11.62 -0.96 -25.50
CA ILE A 920 -12.16 -0.84 -24.15
C ILE A 920 -13.56 -1.47 -24.13
N THR A 921 -13.77 -2.45 -23.25
CA THR A 921 -15.06 -3.14 -23.07
C THR A 921 -15.87 -2.59 -21.90
N ASN A 922 -15.20 -2.09 -20.85
CA ASN A 922 -15.84 -1.48 -19.70
C ASN A 922 -14.98 -0.35 -19.15
N ILE A 923 -15.61 0.74 -18.73
CA ILE A 923 -14.94 1.90 -18.13
C ILE A 923 -15.82 2.51 -17.03
N LEU A 924 -15.34 2.40 -15.79
CA LEU A 924 -16.02 2.89 -14.59
C LEU A 924 -15.04 3.83 -13.85
N PRO A 925 -15.04 5.14 -14.16
CA PRO A 925 -14.09 6.10 -13.59
C PRO A 925 -14.03 6.15 -12.06
N ILE A 926 -15.16 6.09 -11.36
CA ILE A 926 -15.18 6.15 -9.88
C ILE A 926 -14.67 4.84 -9.29
N GLU A 927 -15.03 3.72 -9.91
CA GLU A 927 -14.47 2.41 -9.53
C GLU A 927 -12.98 2.27 -9.82
N GLY A 928 -12.46 3.02 -10.78
CA GLY A 928 -11.11 2.80 -11.31
C GLY A 928 -11.02 1.51 -12.12
N ILE A 929 -12.14 1.02 -12.66
CA ILE A 929 -12.18 -0.21 -13.47
C ILE A 929 -12.06 0.18 -14.95
N LEU A 930 -11.09 -0.44 -15.61
CA LEU A 930 -10.89 -0.36 -17.04
C LEU A 930 -10.62 -1.77 -17.56
N THR A 931 -11.41 -2.24 -18.52
CA THR A 931 -11.23 -3.57 -19.12
C THR A 931 -11.06 -3.48 -20.62
N PHE A 932 -10.22 -4.36 -21.16
CA PHE A 932 -9.88 -4.43 -22.56
C PHE A 932 -10.14 -5.82 -23.15
N GLU A 933 -10.35 -5.84 -24.46
CA GLU A 933 -10.27 -7.04 -25.30
C GLU A 933 -9.37 -6.78 -26.52
N VAL A 934 -8.79 -7.85 -27.06
CA VAL A 934 -7.98 -7.83 -28.29
C VAL A 934 -8.85 -8.07 -29.50
#